data_AF-A0A267GBS6-F1
#
_entry.id   AF-A0A267GBS6-F1
#
_cell.length_a   1.000
_cell.length_b   1.000
_cell.length_c   1.000
_cell.angle_alpha   90.00
_cell.angle_beta   90.00
_cell.angle_gamma   90.00
#
_symmetry.space_group_name_H-M   'P 1'
#
loop_
_entity.id
_entity.type
_entity.pdbx_description
1 polymer ?
#
loop_
_entity_poly.entity_id
_entity_poly.type
_entity_poly.pdbx_seq_one_letter_code
_entity_poly.pdbx_strand_id
1 'polypeptide(L)'
;MASAAAGAAAAAIDTGISQGDMNSGFVCIGDYIGLYCEDTDGHVFSQNSCAAFNGLFVYHSCHRDRPVNIPDPQVLLFQVCIQNRYKLDKKYRKAVASNRQAAASAASQQQPQQQQTTETSPLTQPEQPEQQIAENDFDLRLHIEQARNAASAENVDNMAEQRRNLGKRVRYGEIVQLKHVFTGKYVHVNTNHTSQHDKNNMLLSLHEYNSKNAQFRILPRYKVKSEGEHVQLLDQISLESIKSPGHYFHSSKGFKIGPESRPTFVSELNLGVEQTGFTIIKSHGFSGDHETYARGGQFVQLFHKELEAYVVAEGLFDQDITEDVHLRIREIDQLNPRTLHSSTSAVTYWQVEPESTVLDGEVLTWDQQFRFRHATTRKYLCVKQASEAYSVTLTEDATDPHTVFKMHPVLQDSPELKFESYARIEHVITGCWLHAIKDKSYQRKEFLNMEDEKSMRALRWDGGELREITCCFDRRYDDAYTIQKVDSEHVMNFNFVAGVVPTLQDLIDARQIGRPLTSKETFRICHALRELRNFMLVNGEPCKARQKLLRNLRVIDLLVTLLKFPLKAVQDEHNLTKVFSEAYDILHTYMMGNSRKNALYFAKYIEFFQTQMVDKSELALKVTKMLVELMKDNRKIVDRISNAQIEVFVELLRKNEHHSYLELLKVLCVCNGVAITENQNFIAQKWLLEDTRGVYMTNRGQNIDRKPNETYVSYDQQHSWLPLVDFVQPDEYDTEAVERCLFLHTQLDLFIALCHGRNEDCIRLITKDLSYLTWEEAYLGLSSESLPHEFRAKYCEIIIGLFVNVGNNYSVVESPQLCFIYEYIGTKDFTYQTSSPEQYKQGRKVGEPSRLEQQRAAKDLVTIFPVIRD
;
A
#
# COMPACT_ATOMS: atom_id res chain seq x y z
N MET A 1 48.65 -7.79 25.06
CA MET A 1 47.48 -6.95 25.41
C MET A 1 46.21 -7.76 25.73
N ALA A 2 46.33 -9.03 26.17
CA ALA A 2 45.19 -9.86 26.55
C ALA A 2 45.11 -10.18 28.07
N SER A 3 46.08 -9.73 28.90
CA SER A 3 46.06 -9.97 30.35
C SER A 3 45.60 -8.76 31.19
N ALA A 4 45.44 -7.57 30.59
CA ALA A 4 44.99 -6.38 31.30
C ALA A 4 43.44 -6.28 31.40
N ALA A 5 42.70 -6.98 30.53
CA ALA A 5 41.24 -7.00 30.56
C ALA A 5 40.67 -7.97 31.63
N ALA A 6 41.47 -8.95 32.08
CA ALA A 6 41.05 -9.91 33.11
C ALA A 6 41.09 -9.32 34.54
N GLY A 7 41.94 -8.30 34.78
CA GLY A 7 42.10 -7.67 36.10
C GLY A 7 40.93 -6.78 36.53
N ALA A 8 40.18 -6.22 35.58
CA ALA A 8 39.01 -5.37 35.88
C ALA A 8 37.72 -6.18 36.12
N ALA A 9 37.65 -7.42 35.63
CA ALA A 9 36.50 -8.31 35.83
C ALA A 9 36.49 -8.97 37.22
N ALA A 10 37.67 -9.13 37.86
CA ALA A 10 37.79 -9.79 39.15
C ALA A 10 37.38 -8.91 40.36
N ALA A 11 37.22 -7.60 40.18
CA ALA A 11 36.80 -6.69 41.25
C ALA A 11 35.27 -6.50 41.33
N ALA A 12 34.50 -7.08 40.40
CA ALA A 12 33.03 -6.97 40.37
C ALA A 12 32.30 -8.23 40.91
N ILE A 13 33.03 -9.20 41.47
CA ILE A 13 32.46 -10.49 41.88
C ILE A 13 31.99 -10.51 43.35
N ASP A 14 32.24 -9.47 44.15
CA ASP A 14 31.96 -9.51 45.59
C ASP A 14 30.67 -8.78 46.05
N THR A 15 29.71 -8.51 45.15
CA THR A 15 28.40 -7.96 45.56
C THR A 15 27.17 -8.60 44.95
N GLY A 16 27.27 -9.52 43.99
CA GLY A 16 26.09 -10.27 43.49
C GLY A 16 24.95 -9.39 42.94
N ILE A 17 25.24 -8.16 42.49
CA ILE A 17 24.29 -7.23 41.90
C ILE A 17 24.61 -7.14 40.41
N SER A 18 23.66 -7.52 39.55
CA SER A 18 23.79 -7.36 38.10
C SER A 18 23.99 -5.87 37.75
N GLN A 19 24.69 -5.53 36.65
CA GLN A 19 24.76 -4.13 36.19
C GLN A 19 23.35 -3.52 35.96
N GLY A 20 22.33 -4.35 35.71
CA GLY A 20 20.93 -3.95 35.61
C GLY A 20 20.34 -3.47 36.94
N ASP A 21 20.64 -4.16 38.05
CA ASP A 21 20.14 -3.80 39.38
C ASP A 21 20.75 -2.50 39.91
N MET A 22 22.02 -2.20 39.61
CA MET A 22 22.65 -0.95 40.02
C MET A 22 22.05 0.29 39.34
N ASN A 23 21.47 0.15 38.15
CA ASN A 23 20.93 1.25 37.34
C ASN A 23 19.40 1.40 37.41
N SER A 24 18.71 0.53 38.15
CA SER A 24 17.24 0.46 38.24
C SER A 24 16.55 1.79 38.57
N GLY A 25 17.16 2.63 39.42
CA GLY A 25 16.60 3.92 39.85
C GLY A 25 17.00 5.15 39.03
N PHE A 26 17.80 5.01 37.97
CA PHE A 26 18.32 6.13 37.18
C PHE A 26 17.88 6.08 35.72
N VAL A 27 17.79 7.25 35.09
CA VAL A 27 17.58 7.35 33.63
C VAL A 27 18.87 7.01 32.91
N CYS A 28 18.81 6.05 31.98
CA CYS A 28 19.94 5.66 31.15
C CYS A 28 19.70 5.97 29.66
N ILE A 29 20.78 6.13 28.90
CA ILE A 29 20.73 6.18 27.45
C ILE A 29 20.16 4.86 26.92
N GLY A 30 19.17 4.95 26.04
CA GLY A 30 18.45 3.82 25.48
C GLY A 30 17.15 3.48 26.20
N ASP A 31 16.92 4.02 27.40
CA ASP A 31 15.69 3.79 28.15
C ASP A 31 14.48 4.39 27.43
N TYR A 32 13.34 3.73 27.60
CA TYR A 32 12.05 4.16 27.11
C TYR A 32 11.29 4.80 28.26
N ILE A 33 10.97 6.09 28.11
CA ILE A 33 10.38 6.92 29.16
C ILE A 33 9.11 7.63 28.69
N GLY A 34 8.16 7.82 29.60
CA GLY A 34 7.08 8.79 29.48
C GLY A 34 7.43 10.10 30.16
N LEU A 35 6.87 11.20 29.66
CA LEU A 35 6.98 12.53 30.27
C LEU A 35 5.61 12.95 30.80
N TYR A 36 5.50 13.11 32.12
CA TYR A 36 4.27 13.55 32.77
C TYR A 36 4.37 15.00 33.20
N CYS A 37 3.47 15.84 32.69
CA CYS A 37 3.34 17.24 33.06
C CYS A 37 2.48 17.38 34.32
N GLU A 38 3.09 17.87 35.38
CA GLU A 38 2.43 18.06 36.68
C GLU A 38 1.49 19.28 36.67
N ASP A 39 1.75 20.28 35.82
CA ASP A 39 0.93 21.49 35.73
C ASP A 39 -0.45 21.22 35.09
N THR A 40 -0.56 20.18 34.26
CA THR A 40 -1.80 19.83 33.52
C THR A 40 -2.33 18.44 33.84
N ASP A 41 -1.71 17.74 34.79
CA ASP A 41 -2.00 16.34 35.16
C ASP A 41 -2.11 15.41 33.95
N GLY A 42 -1.04 15.34 33.16
CA GLY A 42 -1.10 14.70 31.84
C GLY A 42 0.20 14.20 31.26
N HIS A 43 0.13 13.15 30.44
CA HIS A 43 1.27 12.63 29.69
C HIS A 43 1.46 13.37 28.36
N VAL A 44 2.72 13.61 28.00
CA VAL A 44 3.10 14.07 26.65
C VAL A 44 2.85 12.94 25.65
N PHE A 45 2.18 13.24 24.53
CA PHE A 45 1.85 12.24 23.53
C PHE A 45 1.82 12.79 22.10
N SER A 46 1.91 11.87 21.13
CA SER A 46 1.58 12.15 19.72
C SER A 46 1.00 10.91 19.04
N GLN A 47 -0.18 11.04 18.43
CA GLN A 47 -0.87 9.92 17.78
C GLN A 47 -0.74 9.92 16.25
N ASN A 48 -0.37 11.05 15.65
CA ASN A 48 -0.32 11.20 14.20
C ASN A 48 1.09 10.94 13.66
N SER A 49 1.17 10.12 12.61
CA SER A 49 2.44 9.70 12.01
C SER A 49 2.86 10.55 10.79
N CYS A 50 1.93 11.28 10.16
CA CYS A 50 2.20 12.11 8.98
C CYS A 50 3.07 13.33 9.30
N ALA A 51 3.92 13.75 8.37
CA ALA A 51 4.75 14.95 8.56
C ALA A 51 3.93 16.25 8.67
N ALA A 52 2.73 16.29 8.06
CA ALA A 52 1.82 17.43 8.14
C ALA A 52 1.12 17.58 9.51
N PHE A 53 1.04 16.50 10.29
CA PHE A 53 0.37 16.43 11.59
C PHE A 53 1.35 15.91 12.65
N ASN A 54 2.46 16.61 12.83
CA ASN A 54 3.58 16.15 13.64
C ASN A 54 3.70 16.87 15.00
N GLY A 55 2.60 17.41 15.51
CA GLY A 55 2.54 18.10 16.80
C GLY A 55 2.65 17.15 18.00
N LEU A 56 3.03 17.72 19.14
CA LEU A 56 3.07 17.05 20.44
C LEU A 56 2.05 17.73 21.36
N PHE A 57 1.36 16.93 22.15
CA PHE A 57 0.29 17.39 23.01
C PHE A 57 0.42 16.79 24.42
N VAL A 58 -0.26 17.38 25.39
CA VAL A 58 -0.36 16.88 26.77
C VAL A 58 -1.82 16.62 27.09
N TYR A 59 -2.17 15.37 27.40
CA TYR A 59 -3.55 14.95 27.65
C TYR A 59 -3.92 15.20 29.12
N HIS A 60 -4.93 16.01 29.39
CA HIS A 60 -5.32 16.32 30.77
C HIS A 60 -6.00 15.14 31.47
N SER A 61 -5.96 15.16 32.80
CA SER A 61 -6.70 14.24 33.66
C SER A 61 -6.37 12.77 33.40
N CYS A 62 -5.11 12.51 33.05
CA CYS A 62 -4.61 11.16 32.86
C CYS A 62 -3.81 10.77 34.09
N HIS A 63 -4.14 9.64 34.72
CA HIS A 63 -3.41 9.22 35.92
C HIS A 63 -1.93 8.97 35.59
N ARG A 64 -1.02 9.53 36.40
CA ARG A 64 0.43 9.42 36.21
C ARG A 64 0.90 7.98 36.01
N ASP A 65 0.58 7.11 36.97
CA ASP A 65 1.14 5.75 37.03
C ASP A 65 0.29 4.68 36.30
N ARG A 66 -0.98 4.98 36.01
CA ARG A 66 -1.96 4.05 35.43
C ARG A 66 -2.85 4.78 34.43
N PRO A 67 -2.27 5.27 33.33
CA PRO A 67 -3.05 6.01 32.37
C PRO A 67 -4.05 5.08 31.66
N VAL A 68 -5.30 5.52 31.55
CA VAL A 68 -6.40 4.77 30.93
C VAL A 68 -6.85 5.46 29.63
N ASN A 69 -7.53 4.72 28.76
CA ASN A 69 -8.07 5.22 27.48
C ASN A 69 -7.01 5.75 26.49
N ILE A 70 -5.80 5.21 26.54
CA ILE A 70 -4.75 5.54 25.56
C ILE A 70 -4.95 4.66 24.32
N PRO A 71 -4.83 5.20 23.09
CA PRO A 71 -4.99 4.41 21.86
C PRO A 71 -3.91 3.33 21.65
N ASP A 72 -2.67 3.61 22.07
CA ASP A 72 -1.52 2.70 22.05
C ASP A 72 -0.49 3.25 23.06
N PRO A 73 0.01 2.47 24.03
CA PRO A 73 1.03 2.91 24.98
C PRO A 73 2.26 3.56 24.33
N GLN A 74 2.66 3.14 23.12
CA GLN A 74 3.82 3.67 22.42
C GLN A 74 3.70 5.17 22.07
N VAL A 75 2.49 5.74 22.05
CA VAL A 75 2.27 7.17 21.77
C VAL A 75 2.70 8.08 22.92
N LEU A 76 2.94 7.52 24.11
CA LEU A 76 3.41 8.23 25.30
C LEU A 76 4.92 8.13 25.50
N LEU A 77 5.56 7.21 24.77
CA LEU A 77 6.92 6.80 25.05
C LEU A 77 7.93 7.50 24.14
N PHE A 78 9.05 7.89 24.75
CA PHE A 78 10.20 8.46 24.12
C PHE A 78 11.44 7.66 24.50
N GLN A 79 12.24 7.30 23.51
CA GLN A 79 13.56 6.73 23.72
C GLN A 79 14.56 7.86 23.97
N VAL A 80 15.34 7.74 25.04
CA VAL A 80 16.43 8.68 25.36
C VAL A 80 17.65 8.33 24.52
N CYS A 81 18.03 9.23 23.61
CA CYS A 81 19.14 9.04 22.68
C CYS A 81 20.28 10.03 22.97
N ILE A 82 21.51 9.64 22.65
CA ILE A 82 22.63 10.58 22.61
C ILE A 82 22.53 11.50 21.39
N GLN A 83 23.33 12.55 21.36
CA GLN A 83 23.44 13.47 20.23
C GLN A 83 23.99 12.77 18.97
N ASN A 84 23.17 12.72 17.91
CA ASN A 84 23.59 12.24 16.59
C ASN A 84 24.34 13.31 15.80
N ARG A 85 25.29 12.86 14.96
CA ARG A 85 25.86 13.65 13.87
C ARG A 85 24.80 13.84 12.77
N TYR A 86 24.82 14.99 12.10
CA TYR A 86 23.76 15.37 11.15
C TYR A 86 24.27 16.18 9.94
N LYS A 87 25.58 16.36 9.80
CA LYS A 87 26.13 17.32 8.84
C LYS A 87 25.99 16.80 7.42
N LEU A 88 26.21 15.51 7.20
CA LEU A 88 26.13 14.88 5.88
C LEU A 88 24.67 14.71 5.46
N ASP A 89 23.79 14.30 6.37
CA ASP A 89 22.34 14.27 6.12
C ASP A 89 21.79 15.66 5.74
N LYS A 90 22.22 16.70 6.45
CA LYS A 90 21.85 18.09 6.12
C LYS A 90 22.34 18.50 4.72
N LYS A 91 23.54 18.08 4.30
CA LYS A 91 24.08 18.36 2.96
C LYS A 91 23.24 17.67 1.89
N TYR A 92 22.91 16.40 2.08
CA TYR A 92 22.04 15.65 1.18
C TYR A 92 20.67 16.30 1.02
N ARG A 93 19.98 16.61 2.13
CA ARG A 93 18.66 17.26 2.07
C ARG A 93 18.69 18.61 1.37
N LYS A 94 19.75 19.40 1.56
CA LYS A 94 19.94 20.65 0.82
C LYS A 94 20.10 20.42 -0.68
N ALA A 95 20.91 19.46 -1.09
CA ALA A 95 21.09 19.12 -2.50
C ALA A 95 19.75 18.70 -3.15
N VAL A 96 18.96 17.86 -2.47
CA VAL A 96 17.63 17.45 -2.94
C VAL A 96 16.66 18.63 -3.02
N ALA A 97 16.67 19.52 -2.01
CA ALA A 97 15.80 20.70 -2.00
C ALA A 97 16.14 21.69 -3.12
N SER A 98 17.43 21.94 -3.36
CA SER A 98 17.90 22.78 -4.45
C SER A 98 17.51 22.20 -5.81
N ASN A 99 17.63 20.88 -5.99
CA ASN A 99 17.19 20.22 -7.23
C ASN A 99 15.68 20.37 -7.45
N ARG A 100 14.87 20.18 -6.41
CA ARG A 100 13.41 20.40 -6.49
C ARG A 100 13.05 21.85 -6.84
N GLN A 101 13.77 22.82 -6.29
CA GLN A 101 13.56 24.23 -6.61
C GLN A 101 13.96 24.55 -8.05
N ALA A 102 15.07 24.00 -8.54
CA ALA A 102 15.49 24.14 -9.94
C ALA A 102 14.45 23.56 -10.91
N ALA A 103 13.93 22.37 -10.62
CA ALA A 103 12.87 21.74 -11.39
C ALA A 103 11.56 22.57 -11.35
N ALA A 104 11.20 23.13 -10.21
CA ALA A 104 10.02 23.99 -10.08
C ALA A 104 10.17 25.34 -10.81
N SER A 105 11.37 25.93 -10.83
CA SER A 105 11.66 27.15 -11.59
C SER A 105 11.67 26.91 -13.10
N ALA A 106 12.18 25.76 -13.55
CA ALA A 106 12.10 25.37 -14.96
C ALA A 106 10.64 25.20 -15.43
N ALA A 107 9.80 24.59 -14.58
CA ALA A 107 8.37 24.43 -14.85
C ALA A 107 7.56 25.75 -14.82
N SER A 108 8.09 26.83 -14.22
CA SER A 108 7.40 28.13 -14.12
C SER A 108 7.90 29.19 -15.11
N GLN A 109 9.02 28.96 -15.80
CA GLN A 109 9.49 29.81 -16.91
C GLN A 109 8.87 29.46 -18.27
N GLN A 110 8.06 28.40 -18.36
CA GLN A 110 7.33 27.99 -19.57
C GLN A 110 5.90 28.56 -19.60
N GLN A 111 5.76 29.89 -19.49
CA GLN A 111 4.53 30.61 -19.89
C GLN A 111 4.83 31.56 -21.06
N PRO A 112 4.03 31.58 -22.14
CA PRO A 112 4.36 32.32 -23.35
C PRO A 112 4.17 33.83 -23.16
N GLN A 113 5.26 34.59 -23.10
CA GLN A 113 5.22 36.04 -23.33
C GLN A 113 5.34 36.35 -24.81
N GLN A 114 4.38 37.13 -25.30
CA GLN A 114 4.26 37.58 -26.69
C GLN A 114 5.42 38.50 -27.11
N GLN A 115 5.83 38.28 -28.36
CA GLN A 115 6.70 39.04 -29.26
C GLN A 115 7.01 40.51 -28.93
N GLN A 116 8.29 40.89 -29.05
CA GLN A 116 8.68 42.08 -29.81
C GLN A 116 10.04 41.89 -30.49
N THR A 117 10.02 42.13 -31.80
CA THR A 117 11.09 42.09 -32.80
C THR A 117 12.12 43.21 -32.64
N THR A 118 13.41 42.90 -32.84
CA THR A 118 14.34 43.72 -33.65
C THR A 118 15.60 42.92 -34.02
N GLU A 119 15.96 43.00 -35.30
CA GLU A 119 17.14 42.40 -35.94
C GLU A 119 18.43 43.13 -35.55
N THR A 120 19.55 42.39 -35.42
CA THR A 120 20.81 42.57 -36.19
C THR A 120 21.91 41.60 -35.72
N SER A 121 22.48 40.84 -36.68
CA SER A 121 23.63 39.92 -36.59
C SER A 121 24.99 40.68 -36.45
N PRO A 122 26.19 40.07 -36.20
CA PRO A 122 26.53 38.69 -36.60
C PRO A 122 27.51 37.84 -35.74
N LEU A 123 27.43 36.53 -36.04
CA LEU A 123 28.50 35.51 -36.07
C LEU A 123 29.32 35.28 -34.78
N THR A 124 28.88 34.32 -33.99
CA THR A 124 29.75 33.44 -33.22
C THR A 124 29.21 32.01 -33.32
N GLN A 125 30.11 31.04 -33.46
CA GLN A 125 29.83 29.63 -33.75
C GLN A 125 28.86 29.02 -32.73
N PRO A 126 27.96 28.09 -33.11
CA PRO A 126 27.11 27.40 -32.15
C PRO A 126 27.93 26.34 -31.41
N GLU A 127 28.35 26.64 -30.18
CA GLU A 127 28.58 25.57 -29.20
C GLU A 127 27.23 24.96 -28.85
N GLN A 128 27.12 23.64 -29.00
CA GLN A 128 25.91 22.85 -28.85
C GLN A 128 25.36 22.98 -27.41
N PRO A 129 24.21 23.64 -27.18
CA PRO A 129 23.65 23.83 -25.83
C PRO A 129 23.12 22.53 -25.21
N GLU A 130 22.76 21.55 -26.04
CA GLU A 130 22.08 20.31 -25.60
C GLU A 130 23.03 19.34 -24.88
N GLN A 131 24.32 19.29 -25.24
CA GLN A 131 25.28 18.41 -24.58
C GLN A 131 25.67 18.92 -23.18
N GLN A 132 25.83 20.24 -23.00
CA GLN A 132 26.12 20.84 -21.69
C GLN A 132 24.93 20.73 -20.71
N ILE A 133 23.68 20.75 -21.19
CA ILE A 133 22.51 20.57 -20.33
C ILE A 133 22.41 19.12 -19.84
N ALA A 134 22.69 18.14 -20.70
CA ALA A 134 22.70 16.72 -20.35
C ALA A 134 23.86 16.33 -19.41
N GLU A 135 25.07 16.87 -19.61
CA GLU A 135 26.20 16.66 -18.72
C GLU A 135 25.96 17.27 -17.33
N ASN A 136 25.35 18.46 -17.26
CA ASN A 136 25.02 19.11 -15.99
C ASN A 136 23.93 18.36 -15.18
N ASP A 137 22.95 17.71 -15.84
CA ASP A 137 21.94 16.87 -15.14
C ASP A 137 22.56 15.58 -14.60
N PHE A 138 23.48 14.95 -15.35
CA PHE A 138 24.20 13.76 -14.90
C PHE A 138 25.08 14.05 -13.68
N ASP A 139 25.88 15.13 -13.72
CA ASP A 139 26.73 15.53 -12.60
C ASP A 139 25.93 15.89 -11.34
N LEU A 140 24.76 16.53 -11.51
CA LEU A 140 23.86 16.84 -10.40
C LEU A 140 23.27 15.58 -9.76
N ARG A 141 22.83 14.61 -10.58
CA ARG A 141 22.33 13.31 -10.10
C ARG A 141 23.43 12.54 -9.35
N LEU A 142 24.63 12.48 -9.92
CA LEU A 142 25.79 11.85 -9.29
C LEU A 142 26.13 12.53 -7.96
N HIS A 143 26.08 13.86 -7.89
CA HIS A 143 26.31 14.60 -6.64
C HIS A 143 25.28 14.27 -5.57
N ILE A 144 23.99 14.18 -5.93
CA ILE A 144 22.91 13.80 -5.02
C ILE A 144 23.10 12.37 -4.51
N GLU A 145 23.51 11.45 -5.39
CA GLU A 145 23.76 10.05 -5.03
C GLU A 145 24.97 9.91 -4.09
N GLN A 146 26.09 10.60 -4.37
CA GLN A 146 27.23 10.66 -3.47
C GLN A 146 26.84 11.24 -2.11
N ALA A 147 26.05 12.31 -2.08
CA ALA A 147 25.55 12.89 -0.84
C ALA A 147 24.62 11.92 -0.09
N ARG A 148 23.79 11.14 -0.79
CA ARG A 148 22.93 10.10 -0.22
C ARG A 148 23.75 9.00 0.45
N ASN A 149 24.78 8.50 -0.22
CA ASN A 149 25.66 7.45 0.30
C ASN A 149 26.43 7.94 1.54
N ALA A 150 26.93 9.17 1.51
CA ALA A 150 27.60 9.80 2.65
C ALA A 150 26.65 9.99 3.86
N ALA A 151 25.40 10.40 3.61
CA ALA A 151 24.37 10.52 4.65
C ALA A 151 23.99 9.16 5.24
N SER A 152 23.89 8.12 4.40
CA SER A 152 23.63 6.74 4.84
C SER A 152 24.75 6.23 5.75
N ALA A 153 26.02 6.44 5.39
CA ALA A 153 27.16 6.09 6.22
C ALA A 153 27.16 6.83 7.57
N GLU A 154 26.85 8.14 7.60
CA GLU A 154 26.69 8.91 8.85
C GLU A 154 25.61 8.30 9.76
N ASN A 155 24.48 7.86 9.18
CA ASN A 155 23.41 7.23 9.94
C ASN A 155 23.81 5.85 10.50
N VAL A 156 24.58 5.06 9.76
CA VAL A 156 25.13 3.78 10.25
C VAL A 156 26.08 4.01 11.43
N ASP A 157 26.98 4.99 11.31
CA ASP A 157 27.89 5.38 12.39
C ASP A 157 27.13 5.86 13.63
N ASN A 158 26.11 6.71 13.44
CA ASN A 158 25.24 7.16 14.53
C ASN A 158 24.57 5.97 15.23
N MET A 159 24.02 5.01 14.49
CA MET A 159 23.41 3.81 15.08
C MET A 159 24.42 2.98 15.89
N ALA A 160 25.66 2.84 15.40
CA ALA A 160 26.72 2.17 16.14
C ALA A 160 27.12 2.92 17.42
N GLU A 161 27.16 4.25 17.37
CA GLU A 161 27.49 5.11 18.50
C GLU A 161 26.38 5.10 19.57
N GLN A 162 25.11 5.14 19.16
CA GLN A 162 23.96 4.94 20.04
C GLN A 162 24.09 3.60 20.78
N ARG A 163 24.33 2.50 20.03
CA ARG A 163 24.49 1.16 20.60
C ARG A 163 25.61 1.05 21.62
N ARG A 164 26.75 1.72 21.39
CA ARG A 164 27.88 1.73 22.33
C ARG A 164 27.62 2.45 23.64
N ASN A 165 26.65 3.37 23.66
CA ASN A 165 26.34 4.19 24.84
C ASN A 165 25.10 3.70 25.61
N LEU A 166 24.45 2.63 25.17
CA LEU A 166 23.28 2.07 25.85
C LEU A 166 23.61 1.68 27.30
N GLY A 167 22.69 1.97 28.22
CA GLY A 167 22.84 1.69 29.65
C GLY A 167 23.71 2.70 30.41
N LYS A 168 24.29 3.71 29.75
CA LYS A 168 25.02 4.79 30.42
C LYS A 168 24.02 5.72 31.12
N ARG A 169 24.24 6.00 32.41
CA ARG A 169 23.41 6.95 33.18
C ARG A 169 23.51 8.36 32.61
N VAL A 170 22.35 9.01 32.52
CA VAL A 170 22.23 10.42 32.09
C VAL A 170 22.49 11.32 33.29
N ARG A 171 23.21 12.42 33.06
CA ARG A 171 23.44 13.46 34.07
C ARG A 171 22.75 14.77 33.71
N TYR A 172 22.36 15.52 34.73
CA TYR A 172 21.87 16.89 34.55
C TYR A 172 22.94 17.74 33.87
N GLY A 173 22.53 18.55 32.89
CA GLY A 173 23.41 19.34 32.03
C GLY A 173 23.85 18.62 30.73
N GLU A 174 23.64 17.31 30.62
CA GLU A 174 23.95 16.57 29.38
C GLU A 174 22.93 16.85 28.26
N ILE A 175 23.40 16.71 27.02
CA ILE A 175 22.59 16.88 25.81
C ILE A 175 22.00 15.53 25.42
N VAL A 176 20.67 15.50 25.35
CA VAL A 176 19.89 14.33 24.93
C VAL A 176 19.04 14.66 23.71
N GLN A 177 18.63 13.62 23.00
CA GLN A 177 17.58 13.67 22.00
C GLN A 177 16.45 12.75 22.42
N LEU A 178 15.21 13.15 22.15
CA LEU A 178 14.03 12.34 22.43
C LEU A 178 13.48 11.80 21.12
N LYS A 179 13.48 10.48 20.97
CA LYS A 179 12.89 9.79 19.82
C LYS A 179 11.55 9.21 20.22
N HIS A 180 10.47 9.69 19.64
CA HIS A 180 9.12 9.20 19.90
C HIS A 180 8.97 7.76 19.37
N VAL A 181 8.47 6.86 20.21
CA VAL A 181 8.48 5.41 19.93
C VAL A 181 7.49 5.06 18.83
N PHE A 182 6.25 5.55 18.92
CA PHE A 182 5.20 5.21 17.94
C PHE A 182 5.55 5.66 16.52
N THR A 183 6.07 6.89 16.34
CA THR A 183 6.36 7.44 15.01
C THR A 183 7.80 7.19 14.54
N GLY A 184 8.71 6.81 15.44
CA GLY A 184 10.14 6.69 15.15
C GLY A 184 10.86 8.01 14.86
N LYS A 185 10.22 9.16 15.15
CA LYS A 185 10.71 10.51 14.83
C LYS A 185 11.30 11.21 16.05
N TYR A 186 12.24 12.15 15.84
CA TYR A 186 12.83 12.96 16.90
C TYR A 186 11.99 14.20 17.18
N VAL A 187 11.97 14.63 18.44
CA VAL A 187 11.38 15.93 18.85
C VAL A 187 12.29 17.07 18.39
N HIS A 188 11.73 18.05 17.67
CA HIS A 188 12.46 19.21 17.15
C HIS A 188 11.80 20.52 17.57
N VAL A 189 12.63 21.53 17.83
CA VAL A 189 12.18 22.94 17.79
C VAL A 189 12.10 23.47 16.38
N ASN A 190 11.00 24.13 16.06
CA ASN A 190 10.86 24.92 14.85
C ASN A 190 11.13 26.40 15.15
N THR A 191 12.24 26.93 14.65
CA THR A 191 12.61 28.34 14.86
C THR A 191 11.90 29.30 13.90
N ASN A 192 11.22 28.77 12.88
CA ASN A 192 10.60 29.59 11.83
C ASN A 192 9.07 29.65 11.98
N HIS A 193 8.49 28.72 12.76
CA HIS A 193 7.06 28.63 12.98
C HIS A 193 6.75 28.70 14.47
N THR A 194 5.80 29.55 14.81
CA THR A 194 5.24 29.63 16.17
C THR A 194 4.24 28.50 16.41
N SER A 195 3.98 28.23 17.68
CA SER A 195 2.98 27.27 18.13
C SER A 195 1.59 27.62 17.60
N GLN A 196 0.74 26.60 17.39
CA GLN A 196 -0.57 26.79 16.75
C GLN A 196 -1.57 27.45 17.69
N HIS A 197 -1.53 27.10 18.97
CA HIS A 197 -2.43 27.57 20.02
C HIS A 197 -1.79 28.62 20.94
N ASP A 198 -0.46 28.71 20.96
CA ASP A 198 0.29 29.71 21.74
C ASP A 198 1.30 30.46 20.86
N LYS A 199 0.82 31.54 20.22
CA LYS A 199 1.57 32.27 19.18
C LYS A 199 2.85 32.93 19.68
N ASN A 200 3.02 33.10 20.99
CA ASN A 200 4.22 33.71 21.58
C ASN A 200 5.38 32.70 21.68
N ASN A 201 5.09 31.41 21.60
CA ASN A 201 6.05 30.33 21.79
C ASN A 201 6.39 29.65 20.45
N MET A 202 7.54 28.98 20.39
CA MET A 202 7.99 28.25 19.20
C MET A 202 7.32 26.88 19.13
N LEU A 203 7.04 26.40 17.91
CA LEU A 203 6.43 25.08 17.71
C LEU A 203 7.43 23.95 17.99
N LEU A 204 6.98 22.95 18.76
CA LEU A 204 7.65 21.65 18.82
C LEU A 204 6.98 20.67 17.85
N SER A 205 7.79 19.88 17.16
CA SER A 205 7.30 19.00 16.10
C SER A 205 8.18 17.76 15.90
N LEU A 206 7.62 16.69 15.38
CA LEU A 206 8.31 15.42 15.15
C LEU A 206 8.88 15.34 13.72
N HIS A 207 10.16 15.00 13.59
CA HIS A 207 10.85 14.85 12.30
C HIS A 207 11.76 13.61 12.27
N GLU A 208 11.89 12.99 11.08
CA GLU A 208 12.71 11.78 10.89
C GLU A 208 14.21 12.07 10.91
N TYR A 209 14.60 13.24 10.38
CA TYR A 209 16.00 13.60 10.24
C TYR A 209 16.58 14.17 11.54
N ASN A 210 17.88 14.00 11.77
CA ASN A 210 18.57 14.63 12.89
C ASN A 210 18.94 16.09 12.59
N SER A 211 19.00 16.93 13.63
CA SER A 211 19.52 18.29 13.51
C SER A 211 19.90 18.87 14.88
N LYS A 212 20.56 20.05 14.90
CA LYS A 212 20.76 20.84 16.13
C LYS A 212 19.44 21.20 16.83
N ASN A 213 18.34 21.26 16.10
CA ASN A 213 17.02 21.57 16.66
C ASN A 213 16.42 20.41 17.46
N ALA A 214 17.03 19.22 17.40
CA ALA A 214 16.57 18.01 18.08
C ALA A 214 17.36 17.71 19.36
N GLN A 215 18.09 18.71 19.87
CA GLN A 215 19.06 18.57 20.95
C GLN A 215 18.60 19.40 22.14
N PHE A 216 18.42 18.74 23.27
CA PHE A 216 17.92 19.35 24.49
C PHE A 216 18.86 19.07 25.64
N ARG A 217 19.03 20.06 26.52
CA ARG A 217 19.73 19.89 27.79
C ARG A 217 18.72 19.51 28.87
N ILE A 218 18.99 18.41 29.56
CA ILE A 218 18.18 17.99 30.70
C ILE A 218 18.63 18.73 31.96
N LEU A 219 17.71 19.46 32.60
CA LEU A 219 17.98 20.28 33.77
C LEU A 219 17.04 19.88 34.92
N PRO A 220 17.48 20.01 36.18
CA PRO A 220 16.61 19.78 37.31
C PRO A 220 15.61 20.93 37.44
N ARG A 221 14.33 20.64 37.69
CA ARG A 221 13.31 21.69 37.90
C ARG A 221 13.58 22.49 39.17
N TYR A 222 13.99 21.80 40.23
CA TYR A 222 14.28 22.38 41.54
C TYR A 222 15.78 22.39 41.80
N LYS A 223 16.27 23.39 42.53
CA LYS A 223 17.69 23.56 42.89
C LYS A 223 18.18 22.57 43.97
N VAL A 224 17.50 21.43 44.11
CA VAL A 224 17.88 20.36 45.05
C VAL A 224 18.99 19.50 44.45
N LYS A 225 19.05 19.40 43.12
CA LYS A 225 20.09 18.72 42.36
C LYS A 225 20.86 19.72 41.51
N SER A 226 22.13 19.44 41.29
CA SER A 226 23.03 20.27 40.48
C SER A 226 23.43 19.60 39.17
N GLU A 227 23.89 20.40 38.19
CA GLU A 227 24.44 19.86 36.94
C GLU A 227 25.63 18.92 37.23
N GLY A 228 25.68 17.78 36.54
CA GLY A 228 26.64 16.70 36.77
C GLY A 228 26.13 15.57 37.66
N GLU A 229 25.07 15.77 38.44
CA GLU A 229 24.40 14.69 39.16
C GLU A 229 23.60 13.79 38.22
N HIS A 230 23.41 12.53 38.60
CA HIS A 230 22.62 11.58 37.81
C HIS A 230 21.12 11.86 37.92
N VAL A 231 20.43 11.79 36.78
CA VAL A 231 18.98 11.94 36.72
C VAL A 231 18.33 10.68 37.27
N GLN A 232 17.52 10.82 38.31
CA GLN A 232 16.76 9.71 38.90
C GLN A 232 15.38 9.61 38.25
N LEU A 233 14.80 8.40 38.31
CA LEU A 233 13.41 8.21 37.92
C LEU A 233 12.49 8.99 38.86
N LEU A 234 11.34 9.44 38.34
CA LEU A 234 10.37 10.27 39.05
C LEU A 234 10.87 11.67 39.45
N ASP A 235 12.08 12.06 39.05
CA ASP A 235 12.53 13.44 39.16
C ASP A 235 11.70 14.36 38.26
N GLN A 236 11.44 15.57 38.75
CA GLN A 236 10.94 16.66 37.93
C GLN A 236 12.09 17.36 37.21
N ILE A 237 12.00 17.39 35.89
CA ILE A 237 12.99 17.97 35.00
C ILE A 237 12.42 19.15 34.19
N SER A 238 13.33 19.93 33.63
CA SER A 238 13.06 20.87 32.56
C SER A 238 13.98 20.57 31.38
N LEU A 239 13.49 20.75 30.16
CA LEU A 239 14.23 20.49 28.93
C LEU A 239 14.50 21.82 28.21
N GLU A 240 15.76 22.25 28.18
CA GLU A 240 16.20 23.47 27.51
C GLU A 240 16.62 23.16 26.06
N SER A 241 16.26 24.00 25.10
CA SER A 241 16.74 23.87 23.72
C SER A 241 18.19 24.32 23.55
N ILE A 242 19.03 23.48 22.94
CA ILE A 242 20.39 23.85 22.54
C ILE A 242 20.40 24.83 21.36
N LYS A 243 19.35 24.82 20.54
CA LYS A 243 19.22 25.73 19.39
C LYS A 243 18.76 27.12 19.82
N SER A 244 17.86 27.18 20.80
CA SER A 244 17.28 28.42 21.34
C SER A 244 17.48 28.46 22.86
N PRO A 245 18.67 28.84 23.35
CA PRO A 245 18.97 28.87 24.78
C PRO A 245 17.97 29.74 25.56
N GLY A 246 17.73 29.40 26.82
CA GLY A 246 16.76 30.08 27.67
C GLY A 246 15.29 29.80 27.32
N HIS A 247 15.01 28.90 26.37
CA HIS A 247 13.67 28.42 26.06
C HIS A 247 13.54 26.94 26.40
N TYR A 248 12.43 26.58 27.01
CA TYR A 248 12.16 25.30 27.64
C TYR A 248 10.87 24.69 27.12
N PHE A 249 10.72 23.37 27.31
CA PHE A 249 9.44 22.72 27.07
C PHE A 249 8.37 23.36 27.94
N HIS A 250 7.26 23.74 27.30
CA HIS A 250 6.14 24.43 27.90
C HIS A 250 4.83 23.81 27.46
N SER A 251 3.93 23.58 28.41
CA SER A 251 2.57 23.13 28.15
C SER A 251 1.66 24.35 28.02
N SER A 252 1.01 24.53 26.86
CA SER A 252 0.10 25.65 26.63
C SER A 252 -1.13 25.59 27.55
N LYS A 253 -2.01 26.60 27.44
CA LYS A 253 -3.36 26.47 27.98
C LYS A 253 -4.13 25.35 27.29
N GLY A 254 -4.94 24.64 28.06
CA GLY A 254 -5.76 23.54 27.57
C GLY A 254 -6.87 23.98 26.62
N PHE A 255 -7.13 23.18 25.61
CA PHE A 255 -8.21 23.33 24.64
C PHE A 255 -8.88 21.97 24.36
N LYS A 256 -10.10 22.01 23.82
CA LYS A 256 -10.89 20.79 23.56
C LYS A 256 -10.59 20.24 22.18
N ILE A 257 -10.37 18.93 22.09
CA ILE A 257 -10.31 18.12 20.87
C ILE A 257 -11.34 16.99 20.96
N GLY A 258 -11.82 16.52 19.80
CA GLY A 258 -12.72 15.39 19.69
C GLY A 258 -14.19 15.80 19.62
N PRO A 259 -15.11 14.83 19.51
CA PRO A 259 -16.54 15.08 19.40
C PRO A 259 -17.08 15.73 20.69
N GLU A 260 -18.10 16.58 20.55
CA GLU A 260 -18.72 17.29 21.67
C GLU A 260 -19.30 16.35 22.75
N SER A 261 -19.60 15.10 22.39
CA SER A 261 -20.12 14.07 23.29
C SER A 261 -19.11 13.57 24.32
N ARG A 262 -17.80 13.59 24.00
CA ARG A 262 -16.69 13.22 24.89
C ARG A 262 -15.46 14.10 24.59
N PRO A 263 -15.49 15.39 24.98
CA PRO A 263 -14.42 16.31 24.67
C PRO A 263 -13.17 15.93 25.47
N THR A 264 -12.08 15.74 24.75
CA THR A 264 -10.76 15.56 25.32
C THR A 264 -10.13 16.92 25.54
N PHE A 265 -9.62 17.20 26.74
CA PHE A 265 -8.81 18.39 26.98
C PHE A 265 -7.33 18.09 26.76
N VAL A 266 -6.71 18.84 25.86
CA VAL A 266 -5.26 18.77 25.61
C VAL A 266 -4.60 20.13 25.69
N SER A 267 -3.31 20.15 26.01
CA SER A 267 -2.44 21.30 25.79
C SER A 267 -1.47 21.01 24.64
N GLU A 268 -1.11 22.02 23.86
CA GLU A 268 -0.03 21.91 22.89
C GLU A 268 1.31 22.00 23.64
N LEU A 269 2.17 21.01 23.43
CA LEU A 269 3.53 21.08 23.91
C LEU A 269 4.33 21.97 22.95
N ASN A 270 4.86 23.08 23.46
CA ASN A 270 5.61 24.05 22.69
C ASN A 270 6.92 24.42 23.41
N LEU A 271 7.69 25.33 22.83
CA LEU A 271 8.95 25.80 23.41
C LEU A 271 8.85 27.29 23.76
N GLY A 272 8.85 27.61 25.06
CA GLY A 272 8.64 28.95 25.59
C GLY A 272 9.69 29.37 26.63
N VAL A 273 9.62 30.61 27.09
CA VAL A 273 10.52 31.10 28.17
C VAL A 273 10.10 30.53 29.54
N GLU A 274 8.81 30.25 29.70
CA GLU A 274 8.27 29.64 30.90
C GLU A 274 8.69 28.17 31.01
N GLN A 275 9.15 27.79 32.19
CA GLN A 275 9.56 26.43 32.49
C GLN A 275 8.39 25.62 33.06
N THR A 276 7.89 24.66 32.29
CA THR A 276 6.99 23.61 32.77
C THR A 276 7.81 22.43 33.31
N GLY A 277 7.36 21.85 34.42
CA GLY A 277 8.01 20.69 35.04
C GLY A 277 7.48 19.37 34.46
N PHE A 278 8.39 18.46 34.11
CA PHE A 278 8.02 17.12 33.63
C PHE A 278 8.63 16.05 34.53
N THR A 279 7.79 15.17 35.07
CA THR A 279 8.19 13.98 35.81
C THR A 279 8.52 12.85 34.84
N ILE A 280 9.71 12.26 34.98
CA ILE A 280 10.15 11.14 34.14
C ILE A 280 9.60 9.83 34.69
N ILE A 281 8.85 9.11 33.86
CA ILE A 281 8.31 7.79 34.19
C ILE A 281 9.00 6.77 33.31
N LYS A 282 9.61 5.75 33.90
CA LYS A 282 10.24 4.67 33.14
C LYS A 282 9.20 3.67 32.68
N SER A 283 9.29 3.27 31.42
CA SER A 283 8.58 2.11 30.90
C SER A 283 9.44 0.86 30.98
N HIS A 284 10.65 0.92 30.38
CA HIS A 284 11.61 -0.16 30.43
C HIS A 284 13.00 0.31 30.00
N GLY A 285 14.04 -0.42 30.46
CA GLY A 285 15.41 -0.21 30.01
C GLY A 285 15.69 -0.88 28.66
N PHE A 286 16.80 -0.56 28.01
CA PHE A 286 17.27 -1.34 26.87
C PHE A 286 18.01 -2.61 27.34
N SER A 287 17.46 -3.80 27.07
CA SER A 287 18.15 -5.09 27.26
C SER A 287 18.32 -5.86 25.94
N GLY A 288 19.41 -6.64 25.84
CA GLY A 288 19.57 -7.63 24.77
C GLY A 288 18.51 -8.73 24.80
N ASP A 289 17.83 -8.89 25.94
CA ASP A 289 16.75 -9.84 26.17
C ASP A 289 15.48 -9.55 25.37
N HIS A 290 15.35 -8.33 24.82
CA HIS A 290 14.18 -7.90 24.03
C HIS A 290 13.99 -8.68 22.72
N GLU A 291 15.04 -9.36 22.26
CA GLU A 291 14.96 -10.27 21.10
C GLU A 291 14.45 -11.66 21.48
N THR A 292 14.56 -12.05 22.77
CA THR A 292 14.32 -13.41 23.24
C THR A 292 13.00 -13.57 23.99
N TYR A 293 12.59 -12.55 24.75
CA TYR A 293 11.41 -12.62 25.63
C TYR A 293 10.35 -11.59 25.27
N ALA A 294 9.09 -11.94 25.55
CA ALA A 294 7.94 -11.05 25.39
C ALA A 294 7.92 -9.98 26.49
N ARG A 295 7.44 -8.78 26.13
CA ARG A 295 7.44 -7.60 27.00
C ARG A 295 6.10 -6.90 27.00
N GLY A 296 5.84 -6.14 28.07
CA GLY A 296 4.69 -5.25 28.13
C GLY A 296 4.71 -4.18 27.02
N GLY A 297 3.54 -3.84 26.48
CA GLY A 297 3.36 -2.89 25.38
C GLY A 297 3.83 -3.37 24.00
N GLN A 298 4.35 -4.58 23.87
CA GLN A 298 4.85 -5.13 22.61
C GLN A 298 3.73 -5.80 21.80
N PHE A 299 3.78 -5.65 20.46
CA PHE A 299 2.95 -6.43 19.55
C PHE A 299 3.50 -7.85 19.37
N VAL A 300 2.63 -8.82 19.56
CA VAL A 300 2.88 -10.26 19.43
C VAL A 300 1.81 -10.92 18.57
N GLN A 301 2.03 -12.18 18.20
CA GLN A 301 1.02 -13.02 17.55
C GLN A 301 0.77 -14.25 18.40
N LEU A 302 -0.50 -14.61 18.54
CA LEU A 302 -0.90 -15.84 19.21
C LEU A 302 -1.11 -16.93 18.15
N PHE A 303 -0.22 -17.93 18.17
CA PHE A 303 -0.24 -19.03 17.21
C PHE A 303 -0.60 -20.34 17.89
N HIS A 304 -1.65 -20.99 17.43
CA HIS A 304 -2.09 -22.31 17.87
C HIS A 304 -1.32 -23.37 17.09
N LYS A 305 -0.51 -24.18 17.78
CA LYS A 305 0.45 -25.10 17.14
C LYS A 305 -0.21 -26.31 16.50
N GLU A 306 -1.26 -26.88 17.09
CA GLU A 306 -1.89 -28.08 16.51
C GLU A 306 -2.73 -27.79 15.27
N LEU A 307 -3.57 -26.75 15.31
CA LEU A 307 -4.33 -26.28 14.13
C LEU A 307 -3.52 -25.44 13.14
N GLU A 308 -2.26 -25.15 13.45
CA GLU A 308 -1.42 -24.22 12.70
C GLU A 308 -2.15 -22.91 12.35
N ALA A 309 -2.74 -22.26 13.35
CA ALA A 309 -3.67 -21.16 13.16
C ALA A 309 -3.33 -19.92 14.01
N TYR A 310 -3.58 -18.72 13.48
CA TYR A 310 -3.46 -17.48 14.23
C TYR A 310 -4.78 -17.07 14.87
N VAL A 311 -4.74 -16.59 16.12
CA VAL A 311 -5.88 -15.90 16.75
C VAL A 311 -6.02 -14.53 16.11
N VAL A 312 -7.20 -14.24 15.54
CA VAL A 312 -7.48 -13.01 14.79
C VAL A 312 -8.83 -12.42 15.17
N ALA A 313 -8.99 -11.13 14.89
CA ALA A 313 -10.29 -10.45 14.81
C ALA A 313 -10.24 -9.43 13.67
N GLU A 314 -11.38 -8.92 13.21
CA GLU A 314 -11.41 -7.87 12.19
C GLU A 314 -12.29 -6.69 12.64
N GLY A 315 -11.84 -5.48 12.31
CA GLY A 315 -12.57 -4.24 12.55
C GLY A 315 -11.65 -3.02 12.48
N LEU A 316 -12.26 -1.84 12.66
CA LEU A 316 -11.59 -0.54 12.66
C LEU A 316 -11.54 0.05 14.08
N PHE A 317 -10.63 1.00 14.31
CA PHE A 317 -10.53 1.74 15.57
C PHE A 317 -11.87 2.34 15.97
N ASP A 318 -12.26 2.09 17.22
CA ASP A 318 -13.40 2.73 17.90
C ASP A 318 -14.74 2.55 17.15
N GLN A 319 -14.85 1.51 16.32
CA GLN A 319 -16.06 1.10 15.61
C GLN A 319 -16.50 -0.31 16.03
N ASP A 320 -17.70 -0.70 15.57
CA ASP A 320 -18.19 -2.06 15.76
C ASP A 320 -17.27 -3.12 15.12
N ILE A 321 -17.20 -4.26 15.79
CA ILE A 321 -16.38 -5.39 15.36
C ILE A 321 -17.01 -5.99 14.11
N THR A 322 -16.23 -6.08 13.02
CA THR A 322 -16.73 -6.69 11.78
C THR A 322 -16.73 -8.20 11.86
N GLU A 323 -15.64 -8.78 12.37
CA GLU A 323 -15.51 -10.22 12.59
C GLU A 323 -14.98 -10.45 14.01
N ASP A 324 -15.68 -11.30 14.75
CA ASP A 324 -15.33 -11.61 16.15
C ASP A 324 -14.05 -12.44 16.24
N VAL A 325 -13.57 -12.70 17.45
CA VAL A 325 -12.35 -13.48 17.67
C VAL A 325 -12.51 -14.90 17.12
N HIS A 326 -11.59 -15.32 16.24
CA HIS A 326 -11.58 -16.65 15.63
C HIS A 326 -10.16 -17.08 15.28
N LEU A 327 -10.00 -18.34 14.86
CA LEU A 327 -8.73 -18.90 14.41
C LEU A 327 -8.69 -18.90 12.88
N ARG A 328 -7.57 -18.42 12.34
CA ARG A 328 -7.29 -18.45 10.91
C ARG A 328 -6.15 -19.42 10.62
N ILE A 329 -6.48 -20.52 9.96
CA ILE A 329 -5.52 -21.56 9.60
C ILE A 329 -4.51 -21.02 8.59
N ARG A 330 -3.24 -21.34 8.87
CA ARG A 330 -2.09 -21.09 8.00
C ARG A 330 -1.11 -22.24 8.18
N GLU A 331 -1.43 -23.36 7.54
CA GLU A 331 -0.58 -24.54 7.56
C GLU A 331 0.83 -24.23 7.06
N ILE A 332 1.82 -24.82 7.73
CA ILE A 332 3.24 -24.65 7.40
C ILE A 332 3.60 -25.66 6.32
N ASP A 333 3.42 -25.24 5.06
CA ASP A 333 3.89 -26.04 3.93
C ASP A 333 5.40 -25.82 3.69
N GLN A 334 6.19 -26.89 3.79
CA GLN A 334 7.63 -26.85 3.55
C GLN A 334 8.00 -26.64 2.07
N LEU A 335 7.10 -26.99 1.15
CA LEU A 335 7.29 -26.79 -0.29
C LEU A 335 7.01 -25.35 -0.70
N ASN A 336 6.37 -24.56 0.17
CA ASN A 336 6.02 -23.18 -0.08
C ASN A 336 6.80 -22.25 0.87
N PRO A 337 7.88 -21.60 0.41
CA PRO A 337 8.66 -20.69 1.26
C PRO A 337 7.84 -19.58 1.92
N ARG A 338 6.67 -19.22 1.38
CA ARG A 338 5.81 -18.16 1.95
C ARG A 338 5.13 -18.56 3.26
N THR A 339 4.88 -19.85 3.48
CA THR A 339 4.24 -20.37 4.69
C THR A 339 5.23 -20.60 5.83
N LEU A 340 6.53 -20.67 5.51
CA LEU A 340 7.62 -20.79 6.49
C LEU A 340 7.82 -19.53 7.35
N HIS A 341 7.39 -18.37 6.84
CA HIS A 341 7.47 -17.10 7.57
C HIS A 341 6.16 -16.78 8.28
N SER A 342 6.27 -16.10 9.43
CA SER A 342 5.14 -15.62 10.20
C SER A 342 4.23 -14.69 9.38
N SER A 343 2.97 -14.59 9.81
CA SER A 343 1.99 -13.78 9.10
C SER A 343 2.32 -12.29 9.20
N THR A 344 2.44 -11.59 8.06
CA THR A 344 2.55 -10.12 8.01
C THR A 344 1.20 -9.40 8.14
N SER A 345 0.14 -10.09 8.60
CA SER A 345 -1.21 -9.50 8.70
C SER A 345 -1.40 -8.78 10.03
N ALA A 346 -1.77 -7.50 10.00
CA ALA A 346 -2.00 -6.74 11.23
C ALA A 346 -3.19 -7.25 12.07
N VAL A 347 -4.16 -7.94 11.45
CA VAL A 347 -5.29 -8.60 12.15
C VAL A 347 -4.88 -9.77 13.05
N THR A 348 -3.60 -10.17 13.01
CA THR A 348 -3.03 -11.20 13.90
C THR A 348 -2.25 -10.59 15.06
N TYR A 349 -2.12 -9.26 15.11
CA TYR A 349 -1.31 -8.57 16.09
C TYR A 349 -2.13 -8.29 17.34
N TRP A 350 -1.58 -8.70 18.47
CA TRP A 350 -2.09 -8.45 19.81
C TRP A 350 -1.03 -7.71 20.59
N GLN A 351 -1.38 -6.58 21.21
CA GLN A 351 -0.51 -5.88 22.13
C GLN A 351 -0.71 -6.50 23.52
N VAL A 352 0.38 -6.93 24.16
CA VAL A 352 0.33 -7.49 25.51
C VAL A 352 0.54 -6.38 26.52
N GLU A 353 -0.44 -6.14 27.38
CA GLU A 353 -0.39 -5.05 28.36
C GLU A 353 -0.48 -5.62 29.78
N PRO A 354 0.54 -5.39 30.65
CA PRO A 354 0.49 -5.85 32.04
C PRO A 354 -0.75 -5.34 32.78
N GLU A 355 -1.27 -6.14 33.71
CA GLU A 355 -2.44 -5.73 34.51
C GLU A 355 -2.13 -4.53 35.43
N SER A 356 -0.88 -4.44 35.90
CA SER A 356 -0.38 -3.42 36.80
C SER A 356 -0.48 -2.00 36.22
N THR A 357 -0.01 -1.82 34.99
CA THR A 357 -0.05 -0.56 34.23
C THR A 357 0.36 -0.78 32.78
N VAL A 358 -0.24 -0.01 31.87
CA VAL A 358 0.10 -0.04 30.44
C VAL A 358 1.47 0.56 30.12
N LEU A 359 2.07 1.30 31.05
CA LEU A 359 3.40 1.86 30.90
C LEU A 359 4.50 0.86 31.23
N ASP A 360 4.18 -0.24 31.92
CA ASP A 360 5.13 -1.28 32.28
C ASP A 360 5.52 -2.05 31.01
N GLY A 361 6.75 -1.85 30.56
CA GLY A 361 7.30 -2.45 29.36
C GLY A 361 8.37 -3.49 29.64
N GLU A 362 8.48 -3.95 30.89
CA GLU A 362 9.48 -4.93 31.29
C GLU A 362 9.17 -6.32 30.71
N VAL A 363 10.13 -7.25 30.87
CA VAL A 363 9.99 -8.64 30.45
C VAL A 363 8.87 -9.32 31.24
N LEU A 364 7.97 -9.97 30.51
CA LEU A 364 6.85 -10.68 31.10
C LEU A 364 7.33 -12.01 31.70
N THR A 365 6.72 -12.41 32.81
CA THR A 365 6.97 -13.70 33.46
C THR A 365 5.79 -14.65 33.28
N TRP A 366 6.03 -15.95 33.41
CA TRP A 366 4.95 -16.94 33.45
C TRP A 366 3.99 -16.64 34.60
N ASP A 367 2.71 -16.95 34.42
CA ASP A 367 1.64 -16.73 35.41
C ASP A 367 1.36 -15.25 35.79
N GLN A 368 2.10 -14.31 35.20
CA GLN A 368 1.82 -12.88 35.30
C GLN A 368 0.48 -12.56 34.64
N GLN A 369 -0.28 -11.66 35.26
CA GLN A 369 -1.56 -11.20 34.75
C GLN A 369 -1.34 -10.08 33.73
N PHE A 370 -1.94 -10.24 32.55
CA PHE A 370 -1.91 -9.24 31.49
C PHE A 370 -3.19 -9.30 30.65
N ARG A 371 -3.35 -8.32 29.78
CA ARG A 371 -4.44 -8.19 28.81
C ARG A 371 -3.90 -8.31 27.40
N PHE A 372 -4.74 -8.80 26.49
CA PHE A 372 -4.47 -8.79 25.07
C PHE A 372 -5.33 -7.73 24.40
N ARG A 373 -4.71 -6.71 23.81
CA ARG A 373 -5.40 -5.70 23.03
C ARG A 373 -5.22 -5.95 21.54
N HIS A 374 -6.30 -6.07 20.80
CA HIS A 374 -6.23 -6.33 19.37
C HIS A 374 -5.82 -5.07 18.60
N ALA A 375 -4.82 -5.18 17.74
CA ALA A 375 -4.19 -4.02 17.10
C ALA A 375 -5.16 -3.21 16.22
N THR A 376 -5.96 -3.85 15.37
CA THR A 376 -6.79 -3.10 14.38
C THR A 376 -8.11 -2.59 14.94
N THR A 377 -8.61 -3.16 16.04
CA THR A 377 -9.88 -2.73 16.68
C THR A 377 -9.65 -1.88 17.92
N ARG A 378 -8.45 -1.95 18.52
CA ARG A 378 -8.09 -1.36 19.82
C ARG A 378 -8.89 -1.87 21.01
N LYS A 379 -9.62 -2.97 20.84
CA LYS A 379 -10.44 -3.62 21.88
C LYS A 379 -9.69 -4.77 22.54
N TYR A 380 -10.02 -5.08 23.78
CA TYR A 380 -9.40 -6.13 24.58
C TYR A 380 -10.09 -7.48 24.39
N LEU A 381 -9.32 -8.55 24.31
CA LEU A 381 -9.82 -9.92 24.39
C LEU A 381 -10.60 -10.10 25.70
N CYS A 382 -11.79 -10.67 25.61
CA CYS A 382 -12.71 -10.81 26.73
C CYS A 382 -13.42 -12.15 26.67
N VAL A 383 -13.66 -12.76 27.83
CA VAL A 383 -14.49 -13.97 27.95
C VAL A 383 -15.81 -13.61 28.59
N LYS A 384 -16.92 -13.85 27.88
CA LYS A 384 -18.28 -13.64 28.38
C LYS A 384 -19.01 -14.96 28.51
N GLN A 385 -19.92 -15.06 29.48
CA GLN A 385 -20.80 -16.22 29.60
C GLN A 385 -22.04 -15.98 28.73
N ALA A 386 -22.24 -16.82 27.71
CA ALA A 386 -23.39 -16.78 26.83
C ALA A 386 -24.25 -18.05 27.05
N SER A 387 -25.37 -17.88 27.75
CA SER A 387 -26.26 -18.98 28.15
C SER A 387 -25.53 -20.08 28.95
N GLU A 388 -25.14 -21.18 28.28
CA GLU A 388 -24.49 -22.35 28.89
C GLU A 388 -23.01 -22.50 28.50
N ALA A 389 -22.47 -21.64 27.62
CA ALA A 389 -21.10 -21.71 27.12
C ALA A 389 -20.34 -20.38 27.27
N TYR A 390 -19.02 -20.44 27.35
CA TYR A 390 -18.18 -19.24 27.30
C TYR A 390 -17.93 -18.82 25.85
N SER A 391 -18.20 -17.54 25.55
CA SER A 391 -17.85 -16.93 24.28
C SER A 391 -16.60 -16.06 24.45
N VAL A 392 -15.68 -16.16 23.50
CA VAL A 392 -14.51 -15.30 23.39
C VAL A 392 -14.87 -14.17 22.44
N THR A 393 -14.74 -12.92 22.90
CA THR A 393 -15.10 -11.73 22.13
C THR A 393 -14.16 -10.57 22.46
N LEU A 394 -14.50 -9.36 22.01
CA LEU A 394 -13.75 -8.14 22.32
C LEU A 394 -14.60 -7.12 23.10
N THR A 395 -13.95 -6.34 23.96
CA THR A 395 -14.56 -5.22 24.71
C THR A 395 -13.70 -3.97 24.64
N GLU A 396 -14.32 -2.79 24.66
CA GLU A 396 -13.60 -1.50 24.71
C GLU A 396 -13.13 -1.13 26.12
N ASP A 397 -13.75 -1.74 27.14
CA ASP A 397 -13.45 -1.45 28.54
C ASP A 397 -12.13 -2.10 28.98
N ALA A 398 -11.09 -1.28 29.11
CA ALA A 398 -9.78 -1.69 29.60
C ALA A 398 -9.79 -2.12 31.08
N THR A 399 -10.79 -1.68 31.84
CA THR A 399 -10.93 -1.97 33.28
C THR A 399 -11.73 -3.22 33.55
N ASP A 400 -12.40 -3.80 32.54
CA ASP A 400 -13.21 -5.00 32.67
C ASP A 400 -12.35 -6.17 33.18
N PRO A 401 -12.66 -6.72 34.36
CA PRO A 401 -11.92 -7.85 34.92
C PRO A 401 -11.93 -9.09 33.99
N HIS A 402 -12.92 -9.25 33.10
CA HIS A 402 -13.01 -10.36 32.13
C HIS A 402 -12.01 -10.29 30.97
N THR A 403 -11.10 -9.33 31.00
CA THR A 403 -10.04 -9.14 30.00
C THR A 403 -8.67 -9.67 30.45
N VAL A 404 -8.59 -10.20 31.67
CA VAL A 404 -7.33 -10.58 32.31
C VAL A 404 -7.02 -12.06 32.08
N PHE A 405 -5.84 -12.33 31.55
CA PHE A 405 -5.34 -13.67 31.23
C PHE A 405 -3.99 -13.95 31.89
N LYS A 406 -3.65 -15.24 31.96
CA LYS A 406 -2.33 -15.75 32.33
C LYS A 406 -1.86 -16.76 31.28
N MET A 407 -0.55 -16.83 31.09
CA MET A 407 0.08 -17.87 30.29
C MET A 407 0.85 -18.83 31.18
N HIS A 408 0.58 -20.12 31.00
CA HIS A 408 1.20 -21.23 31.71
C HIS A 408 2.13 -21.99 30.78
N PRO A 409 3.40 -22.24 31.15
CA PRO A 409 4.32 -22.99 30.31
C PRO A 409 3.89 -24.46 30.19
N VAL A 410 4.06 -25.06 29.01
CA VAL A 410 3.98 -26.52 28.85
C VAL A 410 5.27 -27.19 29.32
N LEU A 411 6.41 -26.54 29.05
CA LEU A 411 7.74 -26.89 29.49
C LEU A 411 8.37 -25.61 30.05
N GLN A 412 8.84 -25.64 31.30
CA GLN A 412 9.38 -24.45 31.95
C GLN A 412 10.91 -24.54 32.05
N ASP A 413 11.60 -23.80 31.18
CA ASP A 413 13.07 -23.68 31.18
C ASP A 413 13.54 -22.41 31.89
N SER A 414 12.71 -21.36 31.91
CA SER A 414 12.99 -20.04 32.50
C SER A 414 11.73 -19.46 33.16
N PRO A 415 11.85 -18.56 34.16
CA PRO A 415 10.70 -17.84 34.72
C PRO A 415 10.12 -16.79 33.75
N GLU A 416 10.91 -16.30 32.79
CA GLU A 416 10.49 -15.32 31.79
C GLU A 416 9.76 -15.98 30.61
N LEU A 417 8.85 -15.21 30.01
CA LEU A 417 8.01 -15.62 28.89
C LEU A 417 8.79 -15.51 27.57
N LYS A 418 9.46 -16.60 27.20
CA LYS A 418 10.29 -16.69 25.98
C LYS A 418 9.45 -16.91 24.71
N PHE A 419 9.78 -16.20 23.63
CA PHE A 419 9.11 -16.38 22.33
C PHE A 419 9.20 -17.83 21.83
N GLU A 420 8.18 -18.26 21.07
CA GLU A 420 8.02 -19.64 20.56
C GLU A 420 7.89 -20.74 21.62
N SER A 421 7.89 -20.41 22.91
CA SER A 421 7.65 -21.39 23.97
C SER A 421 6.18 -21.79 24.01
N TYR A 422 5.95 -23.09 24.15
CA TYR A 422 4.60 -23.66 24.23
C TYR A 422 3.94 -23.27 25.55
N ALA A 423 2.74 -22.72 25.45
CA ALA A 423 1.96 -22.21 26.56
C ALA A 423 0.48 -22.57 26.43
N ARG A 424 -0.21 -22.55 27.56
CA ARG A 424 -1.67 -22.56 27.63
C ARG A 424 -2.14 -21.23 28.20
N ILE A 425 -3.28 -20.75 27.71
CA ILE A 425 -3.83 -19.44 28.10
C ILE A 425 -5.03 -19.68 29.01
N GLU A 426 -4.98 -19.15 30.24
CA GLU A 426 -6.05 -19.22 31.23
C GLU A 426 -6.70 -17.84 31.38
N HIS A 427 -8.03 -17.80 31.42
CA HIS A 427 -8.80 -16.62 31.80
C HIS A 427 -8.94 -16.56 33.34
N VAL A 428 -8.45 -15.47 33.95
CA VAL A 428 -8.19 -15.42 35.40
C VAL A 428 -9.46 -15.54 36.25
N ILE A 429 -10.57 -14.93 35.83
CA ILE A 429 -11.78 -14.87 36.66
C ILE A 429 -12.55 -16.17 36.68
N THR A 430 -12.69 -16.79 35.51
CA THR A 430 -13.47 -18.02 35.37
C THR A 430 -12.62 -19.27 35.59
N GLY A 431 -11.29 -19.16 35.54
CA GLY A 431 -10.36 -20.29 35.59
C GLY A 431 -10.47 -21.21 34.37
N CYS A 432 -11.11 -20.76 33.29
CA CYS A 432 -11.25 -21.54 32.07
C CYS A 432 -10.09 -21.27 31.10
N TRP A 433 -9.78 -22.28 30.28
CA TRP A 433 -8.69 -22.29 29.33
C TRP A 433 -9.18 -21.94 27.94
N LEU A 434 -8.43 -21.11 27.22
CA LEU A 434 -8.70 -20.81 25.83
C LEU A 434 -8.60 -22.09 25.00
N HIS A 435 -9.65 -22.39 24.23
CA HIS A 435 -9.83 -23.64 23.54
C HIS A 435 -10.18 -23.45 22.06
N ALA A 436 -9.50 -24.19 21.19
CA ALA A 436 -9.77 -24.20 19.76
C ALA A 436 -10.73 -25.34 19.35
N ILE A 437 -11.88 -25.00 18.77
CA ILE A 437 -12.87 -26.00 18.36
C ILE A 437 -12.50 -26.54 16.97
N LYS A 438 -11.85 -27.72 16.94
CA LYS A 438 -11.37 -28.33 15.70
C LYS A 438 -12.48 -28.60 14.69
N ASP A 439 -13.65 -29.06 15.14
CA ASP A 439 -14.72 -29.52 14.25
C ASP A 439 -15.72 -28.43 13.84
N LYS A 440 -15.52 -27.18 14.29
CA LYS A 440 -16.46 -26.08 14.02
C LYS A 440 -15.81 -24.95 13.24
N SER A 441 -16.24 -24.78 11.99
CA SER A 441 -15.79 -23.69 11.13
C SER A 441 -16.41 -22.36 11.54
N TYR A 442 -15.61 -21.30 11.63
CA TYR A 442 -16.12 -19.96 11.89
C TYR A 442 -16.84 -19.40 10.64
N GLN A 443 -18.06 -18.91 10.82
CA GLN A 443 -18.82 -18.24 9.76
C GLN A 443 -18.65 -16.73 9.86
N ARG A 444 -18.11 -16.13 8.80
CA ARG A 444 -17.89 -14.68 8.71
C ARG A 444 -19.21 -13.91 8.73
N LYS A 445 -19.33 -12.93 9.62
CA LYS A 445 -20.52 -12.08 9.78
C LYS A 445 -20.88 -11.32 8.51
N GLU A 446 -19.89 -10.84 7.75
CA GLU A 446 -20.14 -10.08 6.50
C GLU A 446 -20.89 -10.90 5.42
N PHE A 447 -20.83 -12.24 5.49
CA PHE A 447 -21.46 -13.14 4.52
C PHE A 447 -22.68 -13.88 5.06
N LEU A 448 -23.05 -13.64 6.33
CA LEU A 448 -24.30 -14.15 6.88
C LEU A 448 -25.47 -13.44 6.16
N ASN A 449 -26.44 -14.21 5.67
CA ASN A 449 -27.64 -13.72 4.97
C ASN A 449 -27.42 -13.13 3.56
N MET A 450 -26.31 -13.44 2.88
CA MET A 450 -26.17 -13.12 1.45
C MET A 450 -26.90 -14.16 0.58
N GLU A 451 -28.00 -13.76 -0.03
CA GLU A 451 -28.80 -14.63 -0.92
C GLU A 451 -28.27 -14.68 -2.36
N ASP A 452 -27.59 -13.62 -2.83
CA ASP A 452 -27.14 -13.49 -4.23
C ASP A 452 -25.63 -13.75 -4.40
N GLU A 453 -25.28 -15.00 -4.77
CA GLU A 453 -23.89 -15.41 -5.03
C GLU A 453 -23.24 -14.71 -6.23
N LYS A 454 -24.04 -14.15 -7.16
CA LYS A 454 -23.55 -13.50 -8.38
C LYS A 454 -23.17 -12.04 -8.15
N SER A 455 -23.70 -11.37 -7.13
CA SER A 455 -23.39 -9.98 -6.80
C SER A 455 -21.88 -9.75 -6.51
N MET A 456 -21.33 -8.60 -6.92
CA MET A 456 -19.94 -8.22 -6.63
C MET A 456 -19.60 -8.22 -5.13
N ARG A 457 -20.60 -8.05 -4.27
CA ARG A 457 -20.44 -8.08 -2.81
C ARG A 457 -20.20 -9.49 -2.25
N ALA A 458 -20.63 -10.53 -2.97
CA ALA A 458 -20.43 -11.93 -2.58
C ALA A 458 -19.00 -12.45 -2.89
N LEU A 459 -18.16 -11.64 -3.55
CA LEU A 459 -16.79 -12.03 -3.85
C LEU A 459 -15.94 -12.14 -2.58
N ARG A 460 -15.49 -13.36 -2.28
CA ARG A 460 -14.56 -13.61 -1.19
C ARG A 460 -13.12 -13.33 -1.63
N TRP A 461 -12.53 -12.31 -1.03
CA TRP A 461 -11.11 -12.00 -1.19
C TRP A 461 -10.22 -12.90 -0.32
N ASP A 462 -10.79 -13.44 0.76
CA ASP A 462 -10.14 -14.38 1.66
C ASP A 462 -10.79 -15.75 1.58
N GLY A 463 -9.99 -16.76 1.26
CA GLY A 463 -10.40 -18.17 1.19
C GLY A 463 -9.70 -19.04 2.23
N GLY A 464 -9.05 -18.43 3.22
CA GLY A 464 -8.43 -19.18 4.31
C GLY A 464 -9.48 -19.92 5.15
N GLU A 465 -9.14 -21.12 5.61
CA GLU A 465 -9.99 -21.89 6.50
C GLU A 465 -10.01 -21.24 7.89
N LEU A 466 -11.21 -21.15 8.49
CA LEU A 466 -11.43 -20.47 9.76
C LEU A 466 -12.06 -21.44 10.75
N ARG A 467 -11.64 -21.38 12.02
CA ARG A 467 -12.14 -22.22 13.12
C ARG A 467 -12.62 -21.36 14.27
N GLU A 468 -13.63 -21.84 14.98
CA GLU A 468 -14.13 -21.17 16.18
C GLU A 468 -13.19 -21.34 17.38
N ILE A 469 -13.20 -20.34 18.26
CA ILE A 469 -12.46 -20.33 19.52
C ILE A 469 -13.44 -20.09 20.67
N THR A 470 -13.23 -20.78 21.78
CA THR A 470 -14.07 -20.72 22.99
C THR A 470 -13.19 -20.83 24.24
N CYS A 471 -13.80 -20.98 25.41
CA CYS A 471 -13.08 -21.40 26.60
C CYS A 471 -13.74 -22.62 27.24
N CYS A 472 -12.92 -23.49 27.85
CA CYS A 472 -13.40 -24.68 28.55
C CYS A 472 -12.74 -24.81 29.93
N PHE A 473 -13.41 -25.47 30.88
CA PHE A 473 -12.86 -25.66 32.23
C PHE A 473 -11.73 -26.70 32.26
N ASP A 474 -11.81 -27.70 31.38
CA ASP A 474 -10.80 -28.74 31.32
C ASP A 474 -9.54 -28.22 30.64
N ARG A 475 -8.39 -28.38 31.30
CA ARG A 475 -7.10 -28.14 30.66
C ARG A 475 -6.87 -29.21 29.60
N ARG A 476 -7.04 -28.86 28.32
CA ARG A 476 -6.81 -29.79 27.20
C ARG A 476 -5.33 -29.82 26.79
N TYR A 477 -4.91 -30.94 26.20
CA TYR A 477 -3.52 -31.14 25.79
C TYR A 477 -3.23 -30.57 24.40
N ASP A 478 -4.25 -30.45 23.56
CA ASP A 478 -4.23 -29.96 22.20
C ASP A 478 -4.26 -28.43 22.09
N ASP A 479 -4.65 -27.72 23.15
CA ASP A 479 -4.65 -26.25 23.23
C ASP A 479 -3.24 -25.69 23.51
N ALA A 480 -2.31 -25.99 22.61
CA ALA A 480 -0.92 -25.53 22.69
C ALA A 480 -0.73 -24.25 21.85
N TYR A 481 -0.55 -23.12 22.54
CA TYR A 481 -0.30 -21.82 21.93
C TYR A 481 1.18 -21.43 22.05
N THR A 482 1.67 -20.62 21.12
CA THR A 482 2.95 -19.91 21.23
C THR A 482 2.76 -18.45 20.97
N ILE A 483 3.52 -17.64 21.72
CA ILE A 483 3.65 -16.21 21.44
C ILE A 483 4.78 -16.01 20.42
N GLN A 484 4.48 -15.34 19.31
CA GLN A 484 5.46 -15.03 18.28
C GLN A 484 5.75 -13.54 18.27
N LYS A 485 7.01 -13.18 18.02
CA LYS A 485 7.44 -11.80 17.89
C LYS A 485 6.99 -11.21 16.56
N VAL A 486 6.48 -9.98 16.60
CA VAL A 486 6.30 -9.16 15.39
C VAL A 486 7.57 -8.34 15.15
N ASP A 487 8.11 -8.38 13.93
CA ASP A 487 9.29 -7.60 13.58
C ASP A 487 9.06 -6.09 13.76
N SER A 488 10.10 -5.39 14.20
CA SER A 488 10.05 -3.95 14.45
C SER A 488 9.70 -3.15 13.20
N GLU A 489 10.14 -3.58 12.01
CA GLU A 489 9.77 -2.94 10.74
C GLU A 489 8.26 -3.04 10.48
N HIS A 490 7.66 -4.20 10.74
CA HIS A 490 6.22 -4.40 10.57
C HIS A 490 5.41 -3.57 11.57
N VAL A 491 5.89 -3.42 12.81
CA VAL A 491 5.29 -2.54 13.81
C VAL A 491 5.37 -1.07 13.37
N MET A 492 6.52 -0.61 12.88
CA MET A 492 6.66 0.78 12.39
C MET A 492 5.77 1.06 11.18
N ASN A 493 5.66 0.11 10.25
CA ASN A 493 4.74 0.18 9.12
C ASN A 493 3.28 0.25 9.61
N PHE A 494 2.91 -0.56 10.60
CA PHE A 494 1.58 -0.53 11.23
C PHE A 494 1.30 0.83 11.87
N ASN A 495 2.20 1.32 12.73
CA ASN A 495 2.07 2.61 13.43
C ASN A 495 1.95 3.79 12.47
N PHE A 496 2.64 3.74 11.32
CA PHE A 496 2.49 4.76 10.29
C PHE A 496 1.04 4.85 9.81
N VAL A 497 0.45 3.74 9.36
CA VAL A 497 -0.93 3.70 8.85
C VAL A 497 -1.94 3.96 9.98
N ALA A 498 -1.72 3.38 11.16
CA ALA A 498 -2.54 3.59 12.36
C ALA A 498 -2.56 5.07 12.78
N GLY A 499 -1.48 5.82 12.54
CA GLY A 499 -1.44 7.26 12.76
C GLY A 499 -2.12 8.10 11.68
N VAL A 500 -2.48 7.54 10.52
CA VAL A 500 -3.25 8.23 9.46
C VAL A 500 -4.75 8.03 9.62
N VAL A 501 -5.17 6.86 10.13
CA VAL A 501 -6.59 6.49 10.28
C VAL A 501 -7.41 7.54 11.05
N PRO A 502 -6.97 8.05 12.23
CA PRO A 502 -7.71 9.09 12.95
C PRO A 502 -7.88 10.37 12.13
N THR A 503 -6.85 10.78 11.39
CA THR A 503 -6.94 11.96 10.51
C THR A 503 -8.02 11.80 9.44
N LEU A 504 -8.20 10.58 8.89
CA LEU A 504 -9.25 10.29 7.93
C LEU A 504 -10.64 10.24 8.58
N GLN A 505 -10.75 9.65 9.78
CA GLN A 505 -12.00 9.63 10.54
C GLN A 505 -12.44 11.05 10.91
N ASP A 506 -11.55 11.87 11.47
CA ASP A 506 -11.81 13.28 11.79
C ASP A 506 -12.28 14.08 10.56
N LEU A 507 -11.68 13.80 9.39
CA LEU A 507 -12.10 14.43 8.13
C LEU A 507 -13.51 14.01 7.73
N ILE A 508 -13.83 12.71 7.82
CA ILE A 508 -15.17 12.18 7.52
C ILE A 508 -16.20 12.79 8.48
N ASP A 509 -15.91 12.80 9.78
CA ASP A 509 -16.80 13.34 10.80
C ASP A 509 -17.04 14.85 10.60
N ALA A 510 -15.99 15.60 10.29
CA ALA A 510 -16.12 17.02 9.93
C ALA A 510 -17.04 17.22 8.71
N ARG A 511 -17.01 16.30 7.73
CA ARG A 511 -17.91 16.35 6.57
C ARG A 511 -19.34 15.94 6.89
N GLN A 512 -19.55 14.97 7.78
CA GLN A 512 -20.89 14.60 8.24
C GLN A 512 -21.59 15.78 8.92
N ILE A 513 -20.84 16.61 9.65
CA ILE A 513 -21.36 17.81 10.34
C ILE A 513 -21.47 19.03 9.38
N GLY A 514 -21.01 18.91 8.13
CA GLY A 514 -21.09 19.98 7.13
C GLY A 514 -20.06 21.09 7.29
N ARG A 515 -18.93 20.84 7.99
CA ARG A 515 -17.84 21.82 8.14
C ARG A 515 -17.07 21.96 6.82
N PRO A 516 -16.90 23.19 6.28
CA PRO A 516 -16.06 23.42 5.11
C PRO A 516 -14.56 23.31 5.47
N LEU A 517 -13.74 22.79 4.55
CA LEU A 517 -12.29 22.76 4.63
C LEU A 517 -11.68 24.10 4.25
N THR A 518 -10.74 24.56 5.05
CA THR A 518 -9.87 25.68 4.69
C THR A 518 -8.75 25.24 3.74
N SER A 519 -8.16 26.17 3.00
CA SER A 519 -7.03 25.88 2.10
C SER A 519 -5.80 25.33 2.85
N LYS A 520 -5.57 25.77 4.09
CA LYS A 520 -4.47 25.30 4.94
C LYS A 520 -4.68 23.85 5.40
N GLU A 521 -5.90 23.50 5.80
CA GLU A 521 -6.25 22.12 6.15
C GLU A 521 -6.17 21.21 4.93
N THR A 522 -6.70 21.66 3.80
CA THR A 522 -6.62 20.95 2.52
C THR A 522 -5.19 20.61 2.15
N PHE A 523 -4.26 21.58 2.25
CA PHE A 523 -2.84 21.33 1.97
C PHE A 523 -2.25 20.25 2.91
N ARG A 524 -2.56 20.32 4.21
CA ARG A 524 -2.08 19.33 5.20
C ARG A 524 -2.64 17.93 4.93
N ILE A 525 -3.93 17.83 4.62
CA ILE A 525 -4.60 16.56 4.29
C ILE A 525 -4.02 15.98 2.99
N CYS A 526 -3.91 16.77 1.93
CA CYS A 526 -3.33 16.31 0.67
C CYS A 526 -1.87 15.85 0.86
N HIS A 527 -1.09 16.53 1.72
CA HIS A 527 0.26 16.07 2.05
C HIS A 527 0.25 14.70 2.75
N ALA A 528 -0.61 14.52 3.76
CA ALA A 528 -0.77 13.24 4.46
C ALA A 528 -1.22 12.11 3.51
N LEU A 529 -2.15 12.38 2.59
CA LEU A 529 -2.59 11.42 1.58
C LEU A 529 -1.46 11.04 0.61
N ARG A 530 -0.64 12.01 0.17
CA ARG A 530 0.55 11.73 -0.65
C ARG A 530 1.59 10.90 0.08
N GLU A 531 1.82 11.16 1.37
CA GLU A 531 2.69 10.33 2.20
C GLU A 531 2.16 8.90 2.29
N LEU A 532 0.86 8.71 2.49
CA LEU A 532 0.22 7.40 2.50
C LEU A 532 0.32 6.68 1.14
N ARG A 533 0.18 7.40 0.03
CA ARG A 533 0.40 6.87 -1.33
C ARG A 533 1.84 6.41 -1.50
N ASN A 534 2.80 7.26 -1.17
CA ASN A 534 4.22 6.98 -1.29
C ASN A 534 4.67 5.85 -0.36
N PHE A 535 4.03 5.71 0.80
CA PHE A 535 4.29 4.60 1.73
C PHE A 535 4.06 3.23 1.07
N MET A 536 3.07 3.10 0.19
CA MET A 536 2.83 1.83 -0.52
C MET A 536 3.90 1.50 -1.57
N LEU A 537 4.70 2.48 -1.99
CA LEU A 537 5.73 2.33 -3.00
C LEU A 537 7.12 2.18 -2.35
N VAL A 538 7.84 1.13 -2.71
CA VAL A 538 9.22 0.90 -2.28
C VAL A 538 10.09 0.86 -3.53
N ASN A 539 11.01 1.81 -3.65
CA ASN A 539 11.85 1.99 -4.86
C ASN A 539 11.03 2.17 -6.16
N GLY A 540 9.85 2.78 -6.08
CA GLY A 540 8.95 2.99 -7.22
C GLY A 540 7.97 1.85 -7.46
N GLU A 541 8.15 0.68 -6.82
CA GLU A 541 7.33 -0.51 -7.02
C GLU A 541 6.30 -0.71 -5.89
N PRO A 542 5.09 -1.22 -6.19
CA PRO A 542 4.05 -1.48 -5.20
C PRO A 542 4.42 -2.60 -4.23
N CYS A 543 4.40 -2.31 -2.93
CA CYS A 543 4.68 -3.28 -1.87
C CYS A 543 3.39 -3.95 -1.36
N LYS A 544 3.22 -5.23 -1.68
CA LYS A 544 2.03 -6.03 -1.32
C LYS A 544 1.77 -6.08 0.19
N ALA A 545 2.81 -6.12 1.03
CA ALA A 545 2.66 -6.14 2.48
C ALA A 545 2.08 -4.82 3.01
N ARG A 546 2.54 -3.68 2.49
CA ARG A 546 2.04 -2.35 2.86
C ARG A 546 0.63 -2.10 2.31
N GLN A 547 0.33 -2.53 1.09
CA GLN A 547 -1.05 -2.49 0.56
C GLN A 547 -2.00 -3.36 1.40
N LYS A 548 -1.59 -4.57 1.80
CA LYS A 548 -2.37 -5.45 2.67
C LYS A 548 -2.69 -4.77 4.01
N LEU A 549 -1.78 -3.97 4.55
CA LEU A 549 -1.99 -3.21 5.78
C LEU A 549 -3.13 -2.19 5.64
N LEU A 550 -3.23 -1.48 4.51
CA LEU A 550 -4.35 -0.55 4.24
C LEU A 550 -5.71 -1.29 4.25
N ARG A 551 -5.75 -2.54 3.76
CA ARG A 551 -6.94 -3.38 3.87
C ARG A 551 -7.21 -3.79 5.33
N ASN A 552 -6.19 -4.23 6.06
CA ASN A 552 -6.34 -4.67 7.45
C ASN A 552 -6.83 -3.55 8.39
N LEU A 553 -6.42 -2.31 8.14
CA LEU A 553 -6.89 -1.12 8.87
C LEU A 553 -8.08 -0.42 8.18
N ARG A 554 -8.74 -1.07 7.21
CA ARG A 554 -9.94 -0.56 6.50
C ARG A 554 -9.80 0.87 5.96
N VAL A 555 -8.58 1.28 5.62
CA VAL A 555 -8.28 2.61 5.06
C VAL A 555 -9.01 2.82 3.75
N ILE A 556 -9.13 1.77 2.94
CA ILE A 556 -9.87 1.78 1.67
C ILE A 556 -11.35 2.11 1.91
N ASP A 557 -11.96 1.54 2.94
CA ASP A 557 -13.37 1.76 3.26
C ASP A 557 -13.59 3.22 3.71
N LEU A 558 -12.65 3.78 4.48
CA LEU A 558 -12.66 5.19 4.88
C LEU A 558 -12.54 6.12 3.66
N LEU A 559 -11.61 5.84 2.74
CA LEU A 559 -11.46 6.62 1.51
C LEU A 559 -12.72 6.56 0.64
N VAL A 560 -13.33 5.38 0.47
CA VAL A 560 -14.59 5.26 -0.26
C VAL A 560 -15.73 6.01 0.45
N THR A 561 -15.78 5.96 1.78
CA THR A 561 -16.77 6.71 2.56
C THR A 561 -16.60 8.21 2.38
N LEU A 562 -15.35 8.69 2.35
CA LEU A 562 -15.03 10.09 2.03
C LEU A 562 -15.48 10.46 0.61
N LEU A 563 -15.27 9.59 -0.37
CA LEU A 563 -15.63 9.84 -1.77
C LEU A 563 -17.15 9.83 -2.03
N LYS A 564 -17.95 9.26 -1.11
CA LYS A 564 -19.43 9.28 -1.20
C LYS A 564 -20.05 10.64 -0.88
N PHE A 565 -19.31 11.57 -0.28
CA PHE A 565 -19.82 12.92 -0.06
C PHE A 565 -20.01 13.66 -1.39
N PRO A 566 -21.09 14.45 -1.52
CA PRO A 566 -21.34 15.21 -2.74
C PRO A 566 -20.24 16.25 -2.98
N LEU A 567 -19.74 16.31 -4.22
CA LEU A 567 -18.77 17.32 -4.64
C LEU A 567 -19.42 18.66 -5.02
N LYS A 568 -20.52 18.59 -5.77
CA LYS A 568 -21.19 19.77 -6.35
C LYS A 568 -22.03 20.48 -5.29
N ALA A 569 -22.13 21.80 -5.41
CA ALA A 569 -22.96 22.68 -4.56
C ALA A 569 -22.50 22.78 -3.08
N VAL A 570 -21.21 22.54 -2.81
CA VAL A 570 -20.59 22.72 -1.49
C VAL A 570 -19.68 23.95 -1.51
N GLN A 571 -19.63 24.70 -0.40
CA GLN A 571 -18.87 25.97 -0.30
C GLN A 571 -17.37 25.84 -0.60
N ASP A 572 -16.81 24.64 -0.42
CA ASP A 572 -15.37 24.37 -0.56
C ASP A 572 -15.08 23.29 -1.61
N GLU A 573 -15.89 23.24 -2.67
CA GLU A 573 -15.78 22.32 -3.81
C GLU A 573 -14.33 22.18 -4.34
N HIS A 574 -13.61 23.29 -4.55
CA HIS A 574 -12.22 23.26 -5.04
C HIS A 574 -11.26 22.55 -4.09
N ASN A 575 -11.43 22.76 -2.79
CA ASN A 575 -10.60 22.15 -1.76
C ASN A 575 -10.91 20.65 -1.67
N LEU A 576 -12.19 20.28 -1.71
CA LEU A 576 -12.62 18.89 -1.67
C LEU A 576 -12.20 18.11 -2.92
N THR A 577 -12.26 18.73 -4.10
CA THR A 577 -11.80 18.16 -5.37
C THR A 577 -10.34 17.73 -5.30
N LYS A 578 -9.48 18.55 -4.68
CA LYS A 578 -8.06 18.20 -4.46
C LYS A 578 -7.90 17.00 -3.54
N VAL A 579 -8.66 16.94 -2.45
CA VAL A 579 -8.64 15.79 -1.53
C VAL A 579 -9.11 14.52 -2.23
N PHE A 580 -10.17 14.60 -3.04
CA PHE A 580 -10.72 13.47 -3.79
C PHE A 580 -9.72 12.98 -4.85
N SER A 581 -9.04 13.90 -5.54
CA SER A 581 -7.99 13.55 -6.51
C SER A 581 -6.87 12.72 -5.86
N GLU A 582 -6.40 13.11 -4.67
CA GLU A 582 -5.39 12.34 -3.94
C GLU A 582 -5.94 11.00 -3.42
N ALA A 583 -7.21 10.95 -3.00
CA ALA A 583 -7.86 9.71 -2.59
C ALA A 583 -7.94 8.70 -3.75
N TYR A 584 -8.32 9.15 -4.96
CA TYR A 584 -8.30 8.31 -6.15
C TYR A 584 -6.90 7.80 -6.51
N ASP A 585 -5.87 8.65 -6.37
CA ASP A 585 -4.49 8.23 -6.62
C ASP A 585 -4.02 7.16 -5.62
N ILE A 586 -4.44 7.25 -4.35
CA ILE A 586 -4.20 6.20 -3.35
C ILE A 586 -4.89 4.90 -3.75
N LEU A 587 -6.18 4.97 -4.13
CA LEU A 587 -6.93 3.78 -4.53
C LEU A 587 -6.33 3.11 -5.76
N HIS A 588 -5.90 3.88 -6.76
CA HIS A 588 -5.17 3.38 -7.91
C HIS A 588 -3.85 2.69 -7.50
N THR A 589 -3.05 3.32 -6.64
CA THR A 589 -1.79 2.75 -6.13
C THR A 589 -2.01 1.48 -5.30
N TYR A 590 -3.12 1.37 -4.58
CA TYR A 590 -3.51 0.17 -3.84
C TYR A 590 -3.85 -1.02 -4.76
N MET A 591 -4.34 -0.73 -5.96
CA MET A 591 -4.71 -1.72 -6.98
C MET A 591 -3.51 -2.20 -7.80
N MET A 592 -2.47 -1.37 -7.95
CA MET A 592 -1.24 -1.72 -8.67
C MET A 592 -0.56 -3.00 -8.13
N GLY A 593 0.17 -3.69 -9.02
CA GLY A 593 1.01 -4.84 -8.65
C GLY A 593 0.28 -6.19 -8.66
N ASN A 594 -0.84 -6.28 -9.39
CA ASN A 594 -1.62 -7.51 -9.65
C ASN A 594 -1.99 -8.27 -8.37
N SER A 595 -2.47 -7.57 -7.34
CA SER A 595 -2.91 -8.18 -6.09
C SER A 595 -4.39 -8.62 -6.17
N ARG A 596 -4.62 -9.89 -6.55
CA ARG A 596 -5.98 -10.47 -6.64
C ARG A 596 -6.82 -10.27 -5.37
N LYS A 597 -6.22 -10.42 -4.19
CA LYS A 597 -6.93 -10.21 -2.91
C LYS A 597 -7.35 -8.76 -2.71
N ASN A 598 -6.55 -7.79 -3.16
CA ASN A 598 -6.91 -6.38 -3.05
C ASN A 598 -8.05 -6.05 -4.01
N ALA A 599 -7.98 -6.55 -5.24
CA ALA A 599 -9.04 -6.36 -6.24
C ALA A 599 -10.38 -6.96 -5.81
N LEU A 600 -10.37 -8.20 -5.28
CA LEU A 600 -11.59 -8.83 -4.78
C LEU A 600 -12.16 -8.07 -3.56
N TYR A 601 -11.31 -7.55 -2.68
CA TYR A 601 -11.76 -6.74 -1.54
C TYR A 601 -12.44 -5.44 -2.01
N PHE A 602 -11.90 -4.80 -3.04
CA PHE A 602 -12.42 -3.56 -3.59
C PHE A 602 -13.67 -3.75 -4.47
N ALA A 603 -13.87 -4.93 -5.04
CA ALA A 603 -14.92 -5.22 -6.02
C ALA A 603 -16.33 -4.78 -5.59
N LYS A 604 -16.63 -4.82 -4.28
CA LYS A 604 -17.91 -4.36 -3.70
C LYS A 604 -18.23 -2.87 -3.94
N TYR A 605 -17.25 -2.07 -4.36
CA TYR A 605 -17.40 -0.64 -4.61
C TYR A 605 -17.49 -0.27 -6.09
N ILE A 606 -17.34 -1.21 -7.03
CA ILE A 606 -17.33 -0.90 -8.48
C ILE A 606 -18.59 -0.17 -8.91
N GLU A 607 -19.76 -0.61 -8.48
CA GLU A 607 -21.04 0.03 -8.81
C GLU A 607 -21.06 1.51 -8.40
N PHE A 608 -20.53 1.83 -7.22
CA PHE A 608 -20.42 3.22 -6.77
C PHE A 608 -19.52 4.03 -7.71
N PHE A 609 -18.33 3.52 -8.05
CA PHE A 609 -17.40 4.26 -8.90
C PHE A 609 -17.88 4.41 -10.33
N GLN A 610 -18.67 3.47 -10.86
CA GLN A 610 -19.33 3.62 -12.16
C GLN A 610 -20.23 4.86 -12.19
N THR A 611 -20.93 5.17 -11.09
CA THR A 611 -21.76 6.40 -11.03
C THR A 611 -20.93 7.69 -11.04
N GLN A 612 -19.66 7.63 -10.66
CA GLN A 612 -18.73 8.77 -10.65
C GLN A 612 -18.07 9.02 -12.02
N MET A 613 -18.23 8.11 -13.00
CA MET A 613 -17.62 8.25 -14.34
C MET A 613 -18.40 9.17 -15.29
N VAL A 614 -19.53 9.74 -14.86
CA VAL A 614 -20.49 10.42 -15.75
C VAL A 614 -20.06 11.84 -16.15
N ASP A 615 -19.26 12.53 -15.33
CA ASP A 615 -18.82 13.90 -15.60
C ASP A 615 -17.47 13.93 -16.35
N LYS A 616 -17.27 14.93 -17.23
CA LYS A 616 -16.00 15.18 -17.98
C LYS A 616 -14.82 15.64 -17.10
N SER A 617 -14.80 15.26 -15.83
CA SER A 617 -13.83 15.75 -14.86
C SER A 617 -12.54 14.92 -14.91
N GLU A 618 -11.42 15.54 -14.56
CA GLU A 618 -10.14 14.85 -14.31
C GLU A 618 -10.30 13.66 -13.34
N LEU A 619 -11.26 13.76 -12.39
CA LEU A 619 -11.58 12.70 -11.45
C LEU A 619 -12.14 11.45 -12.15
N ALA A 620 -12.99 11.62 -13.17
CA ALA A 620 -13.55 10.50 -13.91
C ALA A 620 -12.44 9.70 -14.63
N LEU A 621 -11.43 10.37 -15.18
CA LEU A 621 -10.28 9.70 -15.80
C LEU A 621 -9.46 8.91 -14.77
N LYS A 622 -9.29 9.44 -13.54
CA LYS A 622 -8.63 8.72 -12.44
C LYS A 622 -9.42 7.48 -12.03
N VAL A 623 -10.75 7.58 -11.97
CA VAL A 623 -11.63 6.43 -11.72
C VAL A 623 -11.46 5.37 -12.82
N THR A 624 -11.45 5.76 -14.09
CA THR A 624 -11.25 4.85 -15.21
C THR A 624 -9.92 4.09 -15.09
N LYS A 625 -8.82 4.80 -14.84
CA LYS A 625 -7.48 4.18 -14.64
C LYS A 625 -7.49 3.17 -13.49
N MET A 626 -8.15 3.51 -12.38
CA MET A 626 -8.32 2.60 -11.24
C MET A 626 -9.14 1.34 -11.60
N LEU A 627 -10.23 1.49 -12.35
CA LEU A 627 -11.06 0.35 -12.77
C LEU A 627 -10.34 -0.55 -13.78
N VAL A 628 -9.56 0.03 -14.71
CA VAL A 628 -8.69 -0.73 -15.62
C VAL A 628 -7.76 -1.63 -14.82
N GLU A 629 -7.01 -1.06 -13.87
CA GLU A 629 -6.04 -1.82 -13.06
C GLU A 629 -6.74 -2.89 -12.20
N LEU A 630 -7.98 -2.66 -11.79
CA LEU A 630 -8.77 -3.62 -11.02
C LEU A 630 -9.27 -4.81 -11.84
N MET A 631 -9.69 -4.56 -13.08
CA MET A 631 -10.28 -5.57 -13.96
C MET A 631 -9.20 -6.38 -14.70
N LYS A 632 -8.04 -5.75 -14.93
CA LYS A 632 -6.89 -6.37 -15.57
C LYS A 632 -6.55 -7.72 -14.92
N ASP A 633 -6.53 -8.76 -15.73
CA ASP A 633 -6.15 -10.12 -15.33
C ASP A 633 -6.97 -10.70 -14.15
N ASN A 634 -8.19 -10.20 -13.92
CA ASN A 634 -9.07 -10.67 -12.86
C ASN A 634 -10.44 -11.18 -13.36
N ARG A 635 -10.43 -12.39 -13.91
CA ARG A 635 -11.60 -13.04 -14.51
C ARG A 635 -12.82 -13.12 -13.58
N LYS A 636 -12.61 -13.33 -12.27
CA LYS A 636 -13.70 -13.36 -11.28
C LYS A 636 -14.51 -12.06 -11.20
N ILE A 637 -13.88 -10.94 -11.52
CA ILE A 637 -14.51 -9.62 -11.55
C ILE A 637 -15.13 -9.39 -12.93
N VAL A 638 -14.36 -9.64 -13.99
CA VAL A 638 -14.80 -9.40 -15.38
C VAL A 638 -16.05 -10.22 -15.73
N ASP A 639 -16.11 -11.49 -15.31
CA ASP A 639 -17.27 -12.38 -15.56
C ASP A 639 -18.56 -11.89 -14.85
N ARG A 640 -18.48 -10.94 -13.91
CA ARG A 640 -19.64 -10.37 -13.20
C ARG A 640 -20.03 -8.99 -13.73
N ILE A 641 -19.29 -8.43 -14.68
CA ILE A 641 -19.67 -7.19 -15.35
C ILE A 641 -20.78 -7.50 -16.35
N SER A 642 -21.90 -6.79 -16.25
CA SER A 642 -23.06 -6.99 -17.11
C SER A 642 -22.95 -6.21 -18.42
N ASN A 643 -23.65 -6.68 -19.47
CA ASN A 643 -23.73 -5.99 -20.76
C ASN A 643 -24.24 -4.54 -20.63
N ALA A 644 -25.17 -4.28 -19.69
CA ALA A 644 -25.63 -2.92 -19.42
C ALA A 644 -24.50 -2.00 -18.91
N GLN A 645 -23.57 -2.53 -18.12
CA GLN A 645 -22.40 -1.76 -17.67
C GLN A 645 -21.42 -1.51 -18.82
N ILE A 646 -21.21 -2.50 -19.69
CA ILE A 646 -20.37 -2.34 -20.89
C ILE A 646 -20.96 -1.25 -21.81
N GLU A 647 -22.28 -1.21 -21.97
CA GLU A 647 -22.96 -0.19 -22.77
C GLU A 647 -22.72 1.22 -22.21
N VAL A 648 -22.77 1.40 -20.89
CA VAL A 648 -22.41 2.68 -20.25
C VAL A 648 -20.97 3.07 -20.56
N PHE A 649 -20.01 2.14 -20.54
CA PHE A 649 -18.61 2.44 -20.87
C PHE A 649 -18.44 2.88 -22.33
N VAL A 650 -19.14 2.24 -23.27
CA VAL A 650 -19.15 2.64 -24.68
C VAL A 650 -19.80 4.02 -24.85
N GLU A 651 -20.90 4.32 -24.16
CA GLU A 651 -21.50 5.65 -24.19
C GLU A 651 -20.59 6.75 -23.64
N LEU A 652 -19.82 6.46 -22.58
CA LEU A 652 -18.85 7.39 -22.03
C LEU A 652 -17.73 7.69 -23.03
N LEU A 653 -17.22 6.67 -23.72
CA LEU A 653 -16.24 6.84 -24.80
C LEU A 653 -16.80 7.72 -25.94
N ARG A 654 -18.06 7.51 -26.34
CA ARG A 654 -18.73 8.32 -27.38
C ARG A 654 -18.92 9.79 -26.97
N LYS A 655 -19.12 10.06 -25.67
CA LYS A 655 -19.25 11.41 -25.13
C LYS A 655 -17.90 12.10 -24.93
N ASN A 656 -16.87 11.31 -24.62
CA ASN A 656 -15.52 11.75 -24.27
C ASN A 656 -14.48 10.82 -24.91
N GLU A 657 -13.91 11.25 -26.03
CA GLU A 657 -12.85 10.53 -26.73
C GLU A 657 -11.54 10.61 -25.93
N HIS A 658 -11.29 9.59 -25.09
CA HIS A 658 -10.07 9.51 -24.29
C HIS A 658 -9.58 8.07 -24.20
N HIS A 659 -8.26 7.87 -24.38
CA HIS A 659 -7.62 6.55 -24.50
C HIS A 659 -7.89 5.62 -23.29
N SER A 660 -7.98 6.17 -22.07
CA SER A 660 -8.34 5.42 -20.86
C SER A 660 -9.65 4.60 -20.98
N TYR A 661 -10.67 5.12 -21.68
CA TYR A 661 -11.93 4.38 -21.84
C TYR A 661 -11.78 3.21 -22.82
N LEU A 662 -10.93 3.35 -23.85
CA LEU A 662 -10.57 2.24 -24.74
C LEU A 662 -9.80 1.15 -23.97
N GLU A 663 -8.88 1.54 -23.09
CA GLU A 663 -8.15 0.58 -22.25
C GLU A 663 -9.10 -0.19 -21.32
N LEU A 664 -10.15 0.47 -20.80
CA LEU A 664 -11.20 -0.19 -20.01
C LEU A 664 -11.96 -1.24 -20.84
N LEU A 665 -12.30 -0.96 -22.10
CA LEU A 665 -12.94 -1.94 -22.98
C LEU A 665 -11.99 -3.09 -23.34
N LYS A 666 -10.70 -2.80 -23.52
CA LYS A 666 -9.66 -3.78 -23.85
C LYS A 666 -9.50 -4.83 -22.74
N VAL A 667 -9.43 -4.41 -21.48
CA VAL A 667 -9.30 -5.36 -20.35
C VAL A 667 -10.54 -6.25 -20.15
N LEU A 668 -11.69 -5.87 -20.70
CA LEU A 668 -12.91 -6.68 -20.71
C LEU A 668 -12.91 -7.74 -21.83
N CYS A 669 -12.10 -7.55 -22.88
CA CYS A 669 -12.00 -8.46 -24.03
C CYS A 669 -11.06 -9.64 -23.76
N VAL A 670 -9.92 -9.39 -23.09
CA VAL A 670 -8.88 -10.39 -22.81
C VAL A 670 -8.46 -10.33 -21.35
N CYS A 671 -8.50 -11.47 -20.67
CA CYS A 671 -8.13 -11.58 -19.26
C CYS A 671 -7.21 -12.78 -19.02
N ASN A 672 -6.04 -12.57 -18.40
CA ASN A 672 -5.01 -13.60 -18.21
C ASN A 672 -4.62 -14.31 -19.52
N GLY A 673 -4.55 -13.55 -20.63
CA GLY A 673 -4.26 -14.09 -21.96
C GLY A 673 -5.39 -14.90 -22.61
N VAL A 674 -6.54 -15.05 -21.94
CA VAL A 674 -7.71 -15.77 -22.45
C VAL A 674 -8.75 -14.78 -22.97
N ALA A 675 -9.25 -15.02 -24.18
CA ALA A 675 -10.32 -14.23 -24.80
C ALA A 675 -11.68 -14.46 -24.10
N ILE A 676 -12.47 -13.39 -23.97
CA ILE A 676 -13.85 -13.41 -23.48
C ILE A 676 -14.76 -13.08 -24.66
N THR A 677 -15.08 -14.09 -25.46
CA THR A 677 -15.76 -13.94 -26.77
C THR A 677 -17.11 -13.24 -26.68
N GLU A 678 -17.87 -13.47 -25.60
CA GLU A 678 -19.15 -12.77 -25.37
C GLU A 678 -18.95 -11.26 -25.26
N ASN A 679 -17.99 -10.82 -24.44
CA ASN A 679 -17.66 -9.40 -24.29
C ASN A 679 -17.09 -8.82 -25.59
N GLN A 680 -16.20 -9.55 -26.28
CA GLN A 680 -15.63 -9.11 -27.56
C GLN A 680 -16.73 -8.81 -28.58
N ASN A 681 -17.67 -9.75 -28.77
CA ASN A 681 -18.76 -9.60 -29.72
C ASN A 681 -19.71 -8.45 -29.34
N PHE A 682 -20.05 -8.34 -28.05
CA PHE A 682 -20.93 -7.27 -27.56
C PHE A 682 -20.28 -5.89 -27.71
N ILE A 683 -19.01 -5.75 -27.35
CA ILE A 683 -18.26 -4.50 -27.51
C ILE A 683 -18.13 -4.14 -29.00
N ALA A 684 -17.79 -5.10 -29.86
CA ALA A 684 -17.70 -4.86 -31.30
C ALA A 684 -19.05 -4.41 -31.88
N GLN A 685 -20.15 -5.05 -31.51
CA GLN A 685 -21.49 -4.65 -31.95
C GLN A 685 -21.83 -3.22 -31.48
N LYS A 686 -21.64 -2.92 -30.20
CA LYS A 686 -21.97 -1.60 -29.66
C LYS A 686 -21.05 -0.51 -30.20
N TRP A 687 -19.74 -0.66 -30.09
CA TRP A 687 -18.79 0.40 -30.41
C TRP A 687 -18.56 0.58 -31.92
N LEU A 688 -18.55 -0.49 -32.72
CA LEU A 688 -18.20 -0.39 -34.15
C LEU A 688 -19.43 -0.33 -35.07
N LEU A 689 -20.52 -1.03 -34.74
CA LEU A 689 -21.66 -1.17 -35.65
C LEU A 689 -22.80 -0.17 -35.40
N GLU A 690 -23.17 0.07 -34.13
CA GLU A 690 -24.33 0.92 -33.82
C GLU A 690 -24.06 2.42 -33.99
N ASP A 691 -22.87 2.90 -33.65
CA ASP A 691 -22.51 4.32 -33.70
C ASP A 691 -20.99 4.48 -33.74
N THR A 692 -20.49 5.06 -34.83
CA THR A 692 -19.07 5.16 -35.17
C THR A 692 -18.36 6.35 -34.52
N ARG A 693 -19.01 7.08 -33.60
CA ARG A 693 -18.37 8.13 -32.80
C ARG A 693 -17.31 7.57 -31.88
N GLY A 694 -16.16 8.25 -31.75
CA GLY A 694 -15.03 7.76 -30.97
C GLY A 694 -14.29 6.59 -31.64
N VAL A 695 -14.23 6.57 -32.98
CA VAL A 695 -13.40 5.66 -33.77
C VAL A 695 -12.61 6.47 -34.79
N TYR A 696 -11.28 6.36 -34.74
CA TYR A 696 -10.38 6.95 -35.73
C TYR A 696 -10.28 6.02 -36.94
N MET A 697 -10.38 6.57 -38.14
CA MET A 697 -10.33 5.80 -39.38
C MET A 697 -8.96 5.95 -40.05
N THR A 698 -8.44 4.86 -40.60
CA THR A 698 -7.28 4.90 -41.49
C THR A 698 -7.71 4.72 -42.94
N ASN A 699 -7.04 5.39 -43.87
CA ASN A 699 -7.25 5.14 -45.30
C ASN A 699 -5.97 5.40 -46.10
N ARG A 700 -5.87 4.78 -47.27
CA ARG A 700 -4.78 5.03 -48.21
C ARG A 700 -4.98 6.38 -48.89
N GLY A 701 -3.92 7.15 -49.08
CA GLY A 701 -4.01 8.47 -49.69
C GLY A 701 -4.66 8.48 -51.08
N GLN A 702 -4.41 7.45 -51.89
CA GLN A 702 -5.04 7.29 -53.21
C GLN A 702 -6.58 7.08 -53.17
N ASN A 703 -7.14 6.64 -52.05
CA ASN A 703 -8.59 6.46 -51.88
C ASN A 703 -9.28 7.76 -51.44
N ILE A 704 -8.51 8.77 -51.05
CA ILE A 704 -8.98 10.06 -50.52
C ILE A 704 -8.36 11.26 -51.27
N ASP A 705 -7.90 11.04 -52.51
CA ASP A 705 -7.28 12.06 -53.38
C ASP A 705 -6.04 12.76 -52.77
N ARG A 706 -5.24 12.03 -52.00
CA ARG A 706 -3.95 12.43 -51.41
C ARG A 706 -2.79 11.64 -52.01
N LYS A 707 -1.58 11.81 -51.45
CA LYS A 707 -0.37 11.14 -51.96
C LYS A 707 -0.55 9.61 -51.95
N PRO A 708 -0.28 8.93 -53.07
CA PRO A 708 -0.43 7.48 -53.16
C PRO A 708 0.61 6.76 -52.28
N ASN A 709 0.28 5.55 -51.82
CA ASN A 709 1.12 4.70 -50.96
C ASN A 709 1.51 5.32 -49.60
N GLU A 710 0.81 6.34 -49.13
CA GLU A 710 0.87 6.83 -47.76
C GLU A 710 -0.46 6.53 -47.04
N THR A 711 -0.38 6.20 -45.75
CA THR A 711 -1.56 6.01 -44.89
C THR A 711 -1.92 7.32 -44.20
N TYR A 712 -3.20 7.66 -44.17
CA TYR A 712 -3.74 8.83 -43.49
C TYR A 712 -4.68 8.40 -42.37
N VAL A 713 -4.75 9.20 -41.30
CA VAL A 713 -5.66 9.03 -40.17
C VAL A 713 -6.67 10.17 -40.17
N SER A 714 -7.93 9.83 -39.95
CA SER A 714 -9.00 10.77 -39.65
C SER A 714 -9.54 10.51 -38.25
N TYR A 715 -9.61 11.58 -37.44
CA TYR A 715 -10.10 11.55 -36.06
C TYR A 715 -11.47 12.24 -35.89
N ASP A 716 -12.02 12.80 -36.97
CA ASP A 716 -13.24 13.62 -36.98
C ASP A 716 -14.25 13.08 -38.01
N GLN A 717 -14.41 11.75 -38.08
CA GLN A 717 -15.35 11.09 -38.98
C GLN A 717 -15.15 11.42 -40.46
N GLN A 718 -13.89 11.35 -40.93
CA GLN A 718 -13.49 11.57 -42.32
C GLN A 718 -13.54 13.02 -42.79
N HIS A 719 -13.75 14.00 -41.89
CA HIS A 719 -13.71 15.42 -42.25
C HIS A 719 -12.28 15.93 -42.51
N SER A 720 -11.31 15.48 -41.72
CA SER A 720 -9.90 15.82 -41.81
C SER A 720 -9.03 14.57 -41.92
N TRP A 721 -7.96 14.65 -42.71
CA TRP A 721 -7.01 13.55 -42.93
C TRP A 721 -5.59 14.05 -42.73
N LEU A 722 -4.88 13.45 -41.78
CA LEU A 722 -3.48 13.73 -41.49
C LEU A 722 -2.61 12.54 -41.90
N PRO A 723 -1.39 12.75 -42.45
CA PRO A 723 -0.45 11.67 -42.68
C PRO A 723 -0.17 10.92 -41.37
N LEU A 724 -0.17 9.58 -41.41
CA LEU A 724 0.04 8.75 -40.22
C LEU A 724 1.38 9.05 -39.53
N VAL A 725 2.42 9.40 -40.28
CA VAL A 725 3.75 9.75 -39.75
C VAL A 725 3.66 10.99 -38.85
N ASP A 726 3.06 12.05 -39.36
CA ASP A 726 2.90 13.33 -38.64
C ASP A 726 1.95 13.16 -37.43
N PHE A 727 0.92 12.33 -37.57
CA PHE A 727 -0.04 12.07 -36.49
C PHE A 727 0.59 11.33 -35.30
N VAL A 728 1.51 10.42 -35.59
CA VAL A 728 2.14 9.54 -34.58
C VAL A 728 3.36 10.21 -33.93
N GLN A 729 3.90 11.26 -34.56
CA GLN A 729 4.99 12.07 -34.04
C GLN A 729 4.50 13.49 -33.75
N PRO A 730 3.57 13.66 -32.78
CA PRO A 730 3.09 14.99 -32.41
C PRO A 730 4.21 15.80 -31.74
N ASP A 731 4.06 17.13 -31.78
CA ASP A 731 4.88 18.02 -30.97
C ASP A 731 4.63 17.71 -29.47
N GLU A 732 5.69 17.49 -28.69
CA GLU A 732 5.59 17.16 -27.26
C GLU A 732 4.89 18.28 -26.45
N TYR A 733 4.92 19.51 -26.96
CA TYR A 733 4.22 20.65 -26.34
C TYR A 733 2.73 20.72 -26.69
N ASP A 734 2.26 19.98 -27.69
CA ASP A 734 0.84 19.88 -28.05
C ASP A 734 0.18 18.69 -27.33
N THR A 735 -0.36 18.97 -26.15
CA THR A 735 -1.03 17.96 -25.32
C THR A 735 -2.21 17.29 -26.03
N GLU A 736 -2.91 18.01 -26.90
CA GLU A 736 -4.08 17.45 -27.60
C GLU A 736 -3.65 16.48 -28.69
N ALA A 737 -2.59 16.80 -29.44
CA ALA A 737 -2.03 15.90 -30.43
C ALA A 737 -1.43 14.63 -29.79
N VAL A 738 -0.78 14.76 -28.63
CA VAL A 738 -0.29 13.61 -27.84
C VAL A 738 -1.44 12.72 -27.39
N GLU A 739 -2.53 13.29 -26.87
CA GLU A 739 -3.72 12.52 -26.46
C GLU A 739 -4.38 11.79 -27.64
N ARG A 740 -4.47 12.42 -28.82
CA ARG A 740 -4.97 11.79 -30.05
C ARG A 740 -4.07 10.64 -30.52
N CYS A 741 -2.75 10.80 -30.43
CA CYS A 741 -1.81 9.72 -30.74
C CYS A 741 -1.99 8.53 -29.79
N LEU A 742 -2.10 8.77 -28.48
CA LEU A 742 -2.40 7.75 -27.48
C LEU A 742 -3.75 7.08 -27.74
N PHE A 743 -4.76 7.83 -28.16
CA PHE A 743 -6.07 7.28 -28.51
C PHE A 743 -5.97 6.30 -29.68
N LEU A 744 -5.34 6.68 -30.79
CA LEU A 744 -5.12 5.78 -31.93
C LEU A 744 -4.34 4.53 -31.51
N HIS A 745 -3.29 4.73 -30.71
CA HIS A 745 -2.44 3.65 -30.21
C HIS A 745 -3.22 2.61 -29.39
N THR A 746 -4.12 3.06 -28.50
CA THR A 746 -4.98 2.17 -27.70
C THR A 746 -6.14 1.61 -28.52
N GLN A 747 -6.63 2.33 -29.54
CA GLN A 747 -7.65 1.82 -30.46
C GLN A 747 -7.17 0.59 -31.21
N LEU A 748 -5.93 0.66 -31.72
CA LEU A 748 -5.28 -0.48 -32.39
C LEU A 748 -5.12 -1.67 -31.44
N ASP A 749 -4.77 -1.43 -30.16
CA ASP A 749 -4.73 -2.51 -29.16
C ASP A 749 -6.10 -3.14 -28.92
N LEU A 750 -7.16 -2.32 -28.90
CA LEU A 750 -8.52 -2.83 -28.73
C LEU A 750 -8.94 -3.68 -29.94
N PHE A 751 -8.55 -3.32 -31.17
CA PHE A 751 -8.78 -4.17 -32.35
C PHE A 751 -8.08 -5.54 -32.21
N ILE A 752 -6.82 -5.55 -31.75
CA ILE A 752 -6.10 -6.81 -31.47
C ILE A 752 -6.85 -7.60 -30.40
N ALA A 753 -7.28 -6.96 -29.31
CA ALA A 753 -7.97 -7.60 -28.20
C ALA A 753 -9.36 -8.15 -28.59
N LEU A 754 -10.10 -7.48 -29.47
CA LEU A 754 -11.39 -7.96 -30.00
C LEU A 754 -11.21 -9.21 -30.86
N CYS A 755 -10.13 -9.28 -31.62
CA CYS A 755 -9.81 -10.41 -32.51
C CYS A 755 -9.03 -11.55 -31.80
N HIS A 756 -8.56 -11.32 -30.57
CA HIS A 756 -7.77 -12.28 -29.80
C HIS A 756 -8.52 -13.60 -29.63
N GLY A 757 -7.79 -14.72 -29.71
CA GLY A 757 -8.39 -16.05 -29.62
C GLY A 757 -9.14 -16.51 -30.89
N ARG A 758 -8.85 -15.91 -32.06
CA ARG A 758 -9.47 -16.23 -33.36
C ARG A 758 -10.97 -15.94 -33.41
N ASN A 759 -11.37 -14.77 -32.93
CA ASN A 759 -12.76 -14.33 -33.04
C ASN A 759 -13.08 -13.91 -34.49
N GLU A 760 -13.49 -14.88 -35.31
CA GLU A 760 -13.76 -14.70 -36.74
C GLU A 760 -14.83 -13.63 -37.03
N ASP A 761 -15.82 -13.47 -36.15
CA ASP A 761 -16.87 -12.46 -36.34
C ASP A 761 -16.32 -11.05 -36.19
N CYS A 762 -15.52 -10.78 -35.16
CA CYS A 762 -14.84 -9.49 -34.99
C CYS A 762 -13.79 -9.24 -36.09
N ILE A 763 -13.02 -10.27 -36.48
CA ILE A 763 -12.03 -10.17 -37.56
C ILE A 763 -12.72 -9.77 -38.87
N ARG A 764 -13.80 -10.47 -39.26
CA ARG A 764 -14.57 -10.15 -40.46
C ARG A 764 -15.15 -8.74 -40.39
N LEU A 765 -15.71 -8.37 -39.24
CA LEU A 765 -16.32 -7.05 -39.03
C LEU A 765 -15.31 -5.91 -39.27
N ILE A 766 -14.13 -6.00 -38.65
CA ILE A 766 -13.10 -4.95 -38.73
C ILE A 766 -12.45 -4.89 -40.12
N THR A 767 -12.11 -6.05 -40.69
CA THR A 767 -11.28 -6.12 -41.91
C THR A 767 -12.07 -6.08 -43.22
N LYS A 768 -13.30 -6.60 -43.23
CA LYS A 768 -14.12 -6.74 -44.46
C LYS A 768 -15.38 -5.89 -44.42
N ASP A 769 -16.22 -6.08 -43.39
CA ASP A 769 -17.57 -5.52 -43.40
C ASP A 769 -17.54 -3.99 -43.23
N LEU A 770 -16.75 -3.48 -42.29
CA LEU A 770 -16.60 -2.04 -42.03
C LEU A 770 -15.31 -1.46 -42.62
N SER A 771 -14.34 -2.31 -42.98
CA SER A 771 -13.05 -1.91 -43.55
C SER A 771 -12.33 -0.82 -42.74
N TYR A 772 -12.38 -0.92 -41.40
CA TYR A 772 -11.67 0.03 -40.52
C TYR A 772 -10.15 -0.10 -40.61
N LEU A 773 -9.67 -1.32 -40.92
CA LEU A 773 -8.26 -1.58 -41.14
C LEU A 773 -8.09 -2.73 -42.14
N THR A 774 -7.49 -2.41 -43.29
CA THR A 774 -7.23 -3.38 -44.36
C THR A 774 -5.81 -3.93 -44.31
N TRP A 775 -5.57 -5.05 -44.99
CA TRP A 775 -4.22 -5.64 -45.12
C TRP A 775 -3.22 -4.64 -45.69
N GLU A 776 -3.62 -3.90 -46.71
CA GLU A 776 -2.76 -2.96 -47.41
C GLU A 776 -2.36 -1.78 -46.50
N GLU A 777 -3.30 -1.24 -45.72
CA GLU A 777 -3.03 -0.18 -44.74
C GLU A 777 -2.09 -0.67 -43.64
N ALA A 778 -2.34 -1.86 -43.10
CA ALA A 778 -1.49 -2.45 -42.06
C ALA A 778 -0.08 -2.75 -42.58
N TYR A 779 0.04 -3.24 -43.81
CA TYR A 779 1.32 -3.50 -44.46
C TYR A 779 2.11 -2.22 -44.72
N LEU A 780 1.45 -1.14 -45.18
CA LEU A 780 2.08 0.17 -45.35
C LEU A 780 2.55 0.74 -44.00
N GLY A 781 1.76 0.56 -42.93
CA GLY A 781 2.15 0.92 -41.57
C GLY A 781 3.38 0.17 -41.06
N LEU A 782 3.51 -1.12 -41.37
CA LEU A 782 4.69 -1.91 -41.00
C LEU A 782 5.94 -1.55 -41.83
N SER A 783 5.73 -1.31 -43.13
CA SER A 783 6.80 -1.10 -44.13
C SER A 783 7.38 0.32 -44.13
N SER A 784 6.67 1.28 -43.54
CA SER A 784 7.14 2.67 -43.47
C SER A 784 8.34 2.80 -42.52
N GLU A 785 9.49 3.23 -43.04
CA GLU A 785 10.70 3.47 -42.24
C GLU A 785 10.62 4.74 -41.39
N SER A 786 9.74 5.68 -41.74
CA SER A 786 9.57 6.94 -41.00
C SER A 786 8.71 6.80 -39.74
N LEU A 787 7.98 5.69 -39.57
CA LEU A 787 7.19 5.44 -38.37
C LEU A 787 8.05 4.95 -37.20
N PRO A 788 7.73 5.37 -35.96
CA PRO A 788 8.39 4.86 -34.76
C PRO A 788 8.33 3.33 -34.65
N HIS A 789 9.38 2.72 -34.11
CA HIS A 789 9.49 1.27 -33.95
C HIS A 789 8.31 0.67 -33.16
N GLU A 790 7.79 1.38 -32.16
CA GLU A 790 6.64 0.94 -31.36
C GLU A 790 5.38 0.78 -32.21
N PHE A 791 5.08 1.74 -33.09
CA PHE A 791 3.92 1.65 -33.99
C PHE A 791 4.10 0.58 -35.07
N ARG A 792 5.32 0.43 -35.60
CA ARG A 792 5.62 -0.65 -36.56
C ARG A 792 5.46 -2.03 -35.91
N ALA A 793 5.91 -2.21 -34.68
CA ALA A 793 5.69 -3.42 -33.91
C ALA A 793 4.19 -3.71 -33.74
N LYS A 794 3.38 -2.69 -33.45
CA LYS A 794 1.92 -2.84 -33.39
C LYS A 794 1.29 -3.26 -34.70
N TYR A 795 1.66 -2.65 -35.82
CA TYR A 795 1.16 -3.08 -37.13
C TYR A 795 1.59 -4.52 -37.46
N CYS A 796 2.75 -4.96 -36.98
CA CYS A 796 3.16 -6.37 -37.04
C CYS A 796 2.21 -7.27 -36.23
N GLU A 797 1.90 -6.90 -34.98
CA GLU A 797 0.95 -7.63 -34.14
C GLU A 797 -0.45 -7.70 -34.75
N ILE A 798 -0.94 -6.59 -35.32
CA ILE A 798 -2.20 -6.54 -36.07
C ILE A 798 -2.17 -7.51 -37.25
N ILE A 799 -1.11 -7.47 -38.06
CA ILE A 799 -0.94 -8.38 -39.20
C ILE A 799 -1.04 -9.83 -38.73
N ILE A 800 -0.33 -10.17 -37.65
CA ILE A 800 -0.34 -11.50 -37.08
C ILE A 800 -1.75 -11.87 -36.57
N GLY A 801 -2.40 -10.99 -35.81
CA GLY A 801 -3.68 -11.27 -35.15
C GLY A 801 -4.88 -11.29 -36.10
N LEU A 802 -4.95 -10.36 -37.04
CA LEU A 802 -6.14 -10.12 -37.88
C LEU A 802 -6.03 -10.74 -39.29
N PHE A 803 -4.83 -11.10 -39.76
CA PHE A 803 -4.63 -11.58 -41.14
C PHE A 803 -3.85 -12.90 -41.24
N VAL A 804 -2.96 -13.20 -40.29
CA VAL A 804 -2.19 -14.47 -40.30
C VAL A 804 -2.83 -15.53 -39.43
N ASN A 805 -3.17 -15.22 -38.18
CA ASN A 805 -3.76 -16.16 -37.22
C ASN A 805 -5.29 -16.24 -37.36
N VAL A 806 -5.77 -16.51 -38.57
CA VAL A 806 -7.19 -16.51 -38.94
C VAL A 806 -7.62 -17.82 -39.62
N GLY A 807 -8.87 -18.20 -39.44
CA GLY A 807 -9.52 -19.32 -40.10
C GLY A 807 -8.77 -20.65 -39.95
N ASN A 808 -8.45 -21.27 -41.08
CA ASN A 808 -7.83 -22.59 -41.18
C ASN A 808 -6.30 -22.56 -41.02
N ASN A 809 -5.68 -21.45 -40.62
CA ASN A 809 -4.25 -21.41 -40.40
C ASN A 809 -3.92 -22.10 -39.06
N TYR A 810 -3.41 -23.34 -39.12
CA TYR A 810 -3.00 -24.13 -37.95
C TYR A 810 -1.50 -24.45 -37.99
N SER A 811 -0.94 -24.67 -36.80
CA SER A 811 0.45 -25.14 -36.69
C SER A 811 0.54 -26.57 -37.20
N VAL A 812 1.26 -26.75 -38.32
CA VAL A 812 1.54 -28.08 -38.90
C VAL A 812 2.35 -28.95 -37.91
N VAL A 813 3.10 -28.33 -36.99
CA VAL A 813 3.94 -29.01 -36.00
C VAL A 813 3.12 -29.52 -34.80
N GLU A 814 2.08 -28.80 -34.40
CA GLU A 814 1.23 -29.17 -33.25
C GLU A 814 0.17 -30.24 -33.61
N SER A 815 -0.09 -30.42 -34.90
CA SER A 815 -0.96 -31.47 -35.42
C SER A 815 -0.21 -32.28 -36.47
N PRO A 816 0.85 -33.04 -36.08
CA PRO A 816 1.60 -33.83 -37.03
C PRO A 816 0.66 -34.85 -37.66
N GLN A 817 0.73 -34.98 -38.98
CA GLN A 817 0.02 -36.03 -39.68
C GLN A 817 0.66 -37.37 -39.32
N LEU A 818 0.09 -38.07 -38.34
CA LEU A 818 0.56 -39.38 -37.86
C LEU A 818 0.00 -40.55 -38.69
N CYS A 819 -0.98 -40.27 -39.55
CA CYS A 819 -1.60 -41.24 -40.44
C CYS A 819 -1.13 -40.98 -41.87
N PHE A 820 -0.40 -41.94 -42.42
CA PHE A 820 0.08 -41.91 -43.79
C PHE A 820 -0.65 -42.99 -44.60
N ILE A 821 -1.02 -42.65 -45.83
CA ILE A 821 -1.50 -43.65 -46.78
C ILE A 821 -0.25 -44.39 -47.31
N TYR A 822 -0.22 -45.71 -47.12
CA TYR A 822 0.94 -46.57 -47.39
C TYR A 822 1.51 -46.41 -48.80
N GLU A 823 0.65 -46.18 -49.81
CA GLU A 823 1.05 -46.00 -51.21
C GLU A 823 1.94 -44.76 -51.45
N TYR A 824 1.91 -43.76 -50.56
CA TYR A 824 2.71 -42.53 -50.68
C TYR A 824 4.01 -42.54 -49.87
N ILE A 825 4.31 -43.64 -49.16
CA ILE A 825 5.53 -43.78 -48.37
C ILE A 825 6.62 -44.41 -49.25
N GLY A 826 7.52 -43.61 -49.79
CA GLY A 826 8.76 -44.08 -50.45
C GLY A 826 8.82 -43.93 -51.98
N THR A 827 7.79 -43.43 -52.65
CA THR A 827 7.88 -43.01 -54.05
C THR A 827 8.50 -41.61 -54.14
N LYS A 828 9.55 -41.44 -54.95
CA LYS A 828 10.30 -40.18 -55.15
C LYS A 828 9.48 -39.02 -55.74
N ASP A 829 8.20 -39.20 -55.99
CA ASP A 829 7.31 -38.22 -56.64
C ASP A 829 6.57 -37.33 -55.63
N PHE A 830 7.28 -36.84 -54.61
CA PHE A 830 6.77 -35.77 -53.74
C PHE A 830 6.99 -34.40 -54.41
N THR A 831 6.35 -34.19 -55.56
CA THR A 831 6.21 -32.85 -56.13
C THR A 831 4.95 -32.21 -55.60
N TYR A 832 5.15 -31.15 -54.79
CA TYR A 832 4.14 -30.23 -54.29
C TYR A 832 3.02 -29.96 -55.30
N GLN A 833 1.81 -30.41 -54.98
CA GLN A 833 0.60 -29.79 -55.52
C GLN A 833 0.05 -28.85 -54.47
N THR A 834 0.45 -27.58 -54.55
CA THR A 834 -0.31 -26.46 -54.00
C THR A 834 -1.66 -26.38 -54.72
N SER A 835 -2.71 -26.92 -54.11
CA SER A 835 -4.08 -26.70 -54.60
C SER A 835 -4.54 -25.30 -54.22
N SER A 836 -4.75 -24.45 -55.24
CA SER A 836 -5.46 -23.18 -55.09
C SER A 836 -6.96 -23.41 -54.81
N PRO A 837 -7.66 -22.47 -54.14
CA PRO A 837 -9.06 -22.63 -53.74
C PRO A 837 -10.04 -22.10 -54.80
N GLU A 838 -9.92 -22.49 -56.06
CA GLU A 838 -10.89 -22.11 -57.10
C GLU A 838 -11.25 -23.29 -58.00
N GLN A 839 -12.14 -24.17 -57.55
CA GLN A 839 -12.93 -25.03 -58.44
C GLN A 839 -14.10 -25.71 -57.72
N TYR A 840 -15.04 -24.91 -57.21
CA TYR A 840 -16.41 -25.37 -56.94
C TYR A 840 -17.37 -24.60 -57.83
N LYS A 841 -17.55 -25.06 -59.08
CA LYS A 841 -18.73 -24.76 -59.91
C LYS A 841 -18.80 -25.78 -61.05
N GLN A 842 -19.61 -26.82 -60.86
CA GLN A 842 -20.67 -27.28 -61.77
C GLN A 842 -21.05 -28.73 -61.44
N GLY A 843 -22.34 -28.95 -61.21
CA GLY A 843 -22.86 -30.21 -60.69
C GLY A 843 -23.00 -31.33 -61.71
N ARG A 844 -23.08 -32.56 -61.21
CA ARG A 844 -23.96 -33.61 -61.75
C ARG A 844 -24.18 -34.73 -60.73
N LYS A 845 -25.48 -34.94 -60.48
CA LYS A 845 -26.24 -36.11 -59.98
C LYS A 845 -25.49 -37.36 -59.50
N VAL A 846 -25.68 -37.64 -58.20
CA VAL A 846 -26.22 -38.86 -57.57
C VAL A 846 -25.91 -40.22 -58.21
N GLY A 847 -25.12 -41.01 -57.49
CA GLY A 847 -25.27 -42.46 -57.35
C GLY A 847 -24.76 -42.85 -55.96
N GLU A 848 -25.63 -43.33 -55.08
CA GLU A 848 -25.25 -43.86 -53.76
C GLU A 848 -24.36 -45.11 -53.94
N PRO A 849 -23.19 -45.20 -53.29
CA PRO A 849 -22.39 -46.41 -53.32
C PRO A 849 -23.00 -47.47 -52.40
N SER A 850 -23.02 -48.71 -52.90
CA SER A 850 -23.57 -49.86 -52.19
C SER A 850 -22.78 -50.16 -50.91
N ARG A 851 -23.49 -50.70 -49.90
CA ARG A 851 -23.02 -51.05 -48.55
C ARG A 851 -21.84 -52.06 -48.50
N LEU A 852 -21.35 -52.55 -49.64
CA LEU A 852 -20.18 -53.43 -49.75
C LEU A 852 -18.85 -52.69 -50.05
N GLU A 853 -18.88 -51.43 -50.48
CA GLU A 853 -17.63 -50.66 -50.72
C GLU A 853 -17.12 -49.94 -49.47
N GLN A 854 -17.99 -49.64 -48.50
CA GLN A 854 -17.59 -49.05 -47.21
C GLN A 854 -16.82 -50.02 -46.30
N GLN A 855 -16.86 -51.34 -46.55
CA GLN A 855 -16.14 -52.34 -45.74
C GLN A 855 -14.73 -52.67 -46.26
N ARG A 856 -14.33 -52.19 -47.45
CA ARG A 856 -12.97 -52.43 -47.98
C ARG A 856 -11.97 -51.31 -47.72
N ALA A 857 -12.41 -50.08 -47.46
CA ALA A 857 -11.52 -48.96 -47.15
C ALA A 857 -10.95 -48.98 -45.71
N ALA A 858 -11.43 -49.87 -44.84
CA ALA A 858 -10.98 -49.96 -43.44
C ALA A 858 -9.76 -50.88 -43.23
N LYS A 859 -9.11 -51.39 -44.29
CA LYS A 859 -8.04 -52.38 -44.17
C LYS A 859 -6.61 -51.87 -44.30
N ASP A 860 -6.38 -50.63 -44.74
CA ASP A 860 -5.03 -50.12 -45.00
C ASP A 860 -4.69 -48.84 -44.19
N LEU A 861 -5.18 -48.75 -42.95
CA LEU A 861 -4.68 -47.78 -41.97
C LEU A 861 -3.58 -48.45 -41.13
N VAL A 862 -2.33 -48.15 -41.41
CA VAL A 862 -1.19 -48.55 -40.56
C VAL A 862 -0.96 -47.45 -39.53
N THR A 863 -1.30 -47.74 -38.27
CA THR A 863 -0.95 -46.89 -37.13
C THR A 863 0.53 -47.11 -36.80
N ILE A 864 1.38 -46.11 -37.05
CA ILE A 864 2.80 -46.14 -36.65
C ILE A 864 2.89 -45.52 -35.24
N PHE A 865 3.23 -46.32 -34.24
CA PHE A 865 3.58 -45.83 -32.90
C PHE A 865 5.03 -45.33 -32.89
N PRO A 866 5.32 -44.10 -32.45
CA PRO A 866 6.69 -43.71 -32.18
C PRO A 866 7.15 -44.40 -30.88
N VAL A 867 8.07 -45.36 -31.01
CA VAL A 867 8.86 -45.85 -29.89
C VAL A 867 9.90 -44.77 -29.58
N ILE A 868 9.66 -43.99 -28.51
CA ILE A 868 10.71 -43.18 -27.90
C ILE A 868 11.68 -44.17 -27.23
N ARG A 869 12.88 -44.31 -27.80
CA ARG A 869 14.04 -44.89 -27.11
C ARG A 869 14.89 -43.73 -26.64
N ASP A 870 15.01 -43.64 -25.30
CA ASP A 870 15.89 -42.81 -24.45
C ASP A 870 16.55 -41.56 -25.04
#